data_AF-A0A2P1NL17-F1
#
_entry.id   AF-A0A2P1NL17-F1
#
_cell.length_a   1.000
_cell.length_b   1.000
_cell.length_c   1.000
_cell.angle_alpha   90.00
_cell.angle_beta   90.00
_cell.angle_gamma   90.00
#
_symmetry.space_group_name_H-M   'P 1'
#
loop_
_entity.id
_entity.type
_entity.pdbx_description
1 polymer ?
#
loop_
_entity_poly.entity_id
_entity_poly.type
_entity_poly.pdbx_seq_one_letter_code
_entity_poly.pdbx_strand_id
1 'polypeptide(L)'
;MPTPADSHPSSAPQPRRHARALRWFLIALAALLGVLALLIVLVTTFDWNRAKPWVNEKVSEATGRRFAIEGDLSARWHWPQPLETGWRRWVPGVTVQAQQLSMDNPQGFAVVEAPAKAAPDLPALPVKPLPEPRADDGAGETAGDQADKGGKTDKAAQARKASAALPASDPALPASDAAKAERALALEAGQDAQADAPPRPPQGMGTIESASATMRLLPLLSRKLVLDTVVLTAPDIALARRQDGLNNWTFASRHQGEEQPGRDTPWDLRVDQLVIRGGWLGYVDGIKNLALRARVDTLAPGDEQTEDGRYGVHVLLAGNYGKAAISGEGVGGPVLTLRDKKVRYPLRLVARSGNVQVQTEGVLDNPAALSGMDLQVQLRAPSMADLFPLTGLVLPNTPPFQVKGRLLGSLAPDKAVWEYRDFNGIVGDSDLHGSVTYTSGKPRPKLQGHMTSKQLRLADLGPVLGAPSGKRTQEKGTDKRPGKVLPDAHFAADRWGAMDLDLAFAGEKIIRPEALPLDHLSVRAVLDDRQLHLTPLRFGFAQGRIDSDVLLDGRAKPLQVKLKGSVEGLQLSALFPKVELMKKSFGRLDGSLQLAGRGDSIARMLASSDGGARLYIRNGTFSKEMLDLAALNLGSVVVAKLFGENEEVRLRCAVADWRVKDGMADANRVRLNTEEAIVDVTGLVDLGDETMSLRIRPKSLEWKFLSLRTPLYVRGTFAHPKVGVEPGPLLLRAGAAVAAAAIAPAALALVPITVPGAEDDASCAQLLAPQGGK
;
A
#
# COMPACT_ATOMS: atom_id res chain seq x y z
N MET A 1 -63.86 96.05 58.30
CA MET A 1 -64.61 95.94 57.03
C MET A 1 -63.95 96.89 56.02
N PRO A 2 -63.94 96.60 54.70
CA PRO A 2 -64.35 95.36 54.01
C PRO A 2 -63.18 94.71 53.20
N THR A 3 -63.53 93.78 52.32
CA THR A 3 -62.73 92.99 51.34
C THR A 3 -62.52 93.75 49.99
N PRO A 4 -61.90 93.23 48.89
CA PRO A 4 -61.57 91.83 48.53
C PRO A 4 -60.27 91.54 47.70
N ALA A 5 -60.18 90.28 47.21
CA ALA A 5 -59.57 89.77 45.96
C ALA A 5 -58.19 89.05 46.00
N ASP A 6 -58.10 88.01 45.14
CA ASP A 6 -57.00 87.04 45.01
C ASP A 6 -55.96 87.40 43.94
N SER A 7 -54.77 86.76 43.99
CA SER A 7 -54.06 86.24 42.79
C SER A 7 -52.81 85.39 43.16
N HIS A 8 -52.32 84.59 42.20
CA HIS A 8 -51.31 83.56 42.41
C HIS A 8 -49.88 84.07 42.70
N PRO A 9 -49.04 83.28 43.41
CA PRO A 9 -47.60 83.49 43.45
C PRO A 9 -46.96 83.16 42.09
N SER A 10 -46.52 84.19 41.37
CA SER A 10 -45.76 84.03 40.11
C SER A 10 -44.29 83.68 40.39
N SER A 11 -43.73 82.75 39.61
CA SER A 11 -42.39 82.20 39.84
C SER A 11 -41.27 83.12 39.32
N ALA A 12 -40.35 83.50 40.21
CA ALA A 12 -39.17 84.26 39.82
C ALA A 12 -38.21 83.42 38.95
N PRO A 13 -37.71 83.93 37.80
CA PRO A 13 -36.87 83.15 36.89
C PRO A 13 -35.46 82.96 37.45
N GLN A 14 -35.02 81.70 37.60
CA GLN A 14 -33.65 81.39 38.01
C GLN A 14 -32.62 81.79 36.93
N PRO A 15 -31.45 82.35 37.31
CA PRO A 15 -30.42 82.76 36.35
C PRO A 15 -29.78 81.54 35.64
N ARG A 16 -29.54 81.69 34.33
CA ARG A 16 -29.15 80.63 33.38
C ARG A 16 -27.81 79.94 33.68
N ARG A 17 -27.76 79.02 34.65
CA ARG A 17 -26.58 78.15 34.88
C ARG A 17 -26.27 77.23 33.68
N HIS A 18 -27.29 76.73 32.98
CA HIS A 18 -27.14 75.80 31.84
C HIS A 18 -26.28 76.33 30.69
N ALA A 19 -26.31 77.63 30.41
CA ALA A 19 -25.56 78.21 29.28
C ALA A 19 -24.03 78.11 29.44
N ARG A 20 -23.52 78.14 30.70
CA ARG A 20 -22.09 77.96 30.97
C ARG A 20 -21.69 76.49 30.87
N ALA A 21 -22.52 75.58 31.39
CA ALA A 21 -22.29 74.14 31.28
C ALA A 21 -22.27 73.67 29.82
N LEU A 22 -23.23 74.12 29.00
CA LEU A 22 -23.27 73.81 27.57
C LEU A 22 -22.03 74.34 26.83
N ARG A 23 -21.55 75.55 27.15
CA ARG A 23 -20.35 76.12 26.53
C ARG A 23 -19.09 75.30 26.87
N TRP A 24 -18.92 74.87 28.11
CA TRP A 24 -17.81 73.98 28.50
C TRP A 24 -17.92 72.60 27.87
N PHE A 25 -19.12 72.02 27.76
CA PHE A 25 -19.36 70.76 27.06
C PHE A 25 -18.99 70.86 25.57
N LEU A 26 -19.38 71.93 24.89
CA LEU A 26 -19.03 72.16 23.48
C LEU A 26 -17.53 72.39 23.28
N ILE A 27 -16.85 73.09 24.20
CA ILE A 27 -15.38 73.24 24.16
C ILE A 27 -14.68 71.88 24.37
N ALA A 28 -15.13 71.09 25.34
CA ALA A 28 -14.58 69.75 25.58
C ALA A 28 -14.81 68.81 24.39
N LEU A 29 -16.00 68.86 23.77
CA LEU A 29 -16.34 68.09 22.57
C LEU A 29 -15.49 68.52 21.36
N ALA A 30 -15.31 69.82 21.14
CA ALA A 30 -14.45 70.35 20.08
C ALA A 30 -12.97 69.98 20.28
N ALA A 31 -12.48 70.03 21.53
CA ALA A 31 -11.13 69.57 21.86
C ALA A 31 -10.96 68.06 21.64
N LEU A 32 -11.95 67.25 22.05
CA LEU A 32 -11.96 65.80 21.81
C LEU A 32 -11.93 65.48 20.31
N LEU A 33 -12.75 66.16 19.51
CA LEU A 33 -12.78 66.00 18.05
C LEU A 33 -11.47 66.48 17.39
N GLY A 34 -10.87 67.56 17.88
CA GLY A 34 -9.56 68.04 17.41
C GLY A 34 -8.43 67.06 17.72
N VAL A 35 -8.40 66.50 18.93
CA VAL A 35 -7.46 65.43 19.31
C VAL A 35 -7.70 64.15 18.49
N LEU A 36 -8.96 63.77 18.26
CA LEU A 36 -9.30 62.62 17.41
C LEU A 36 -8.85 62.84 15.95
N ALA A 37 -9.08 64.02 15.39
CA ALA A 37 -8.62 64.36 14.04
C ALA A 37 -7.08 64.37 13.95
N LEU A 38 -6.38 64.92 14.95
CA LEU A 38 -4.92 64.90 15.02
C LEU A 38 -4.37 63.47 15.14
N LEU A 39 -5.01 62.61 15.95
CA LEU A 39 -4.66 61.18 16.06
C LEU A 39 -4.91 60.44 14.75
N ILE A 40 -6.01 60.71 14.04
CA ILE A 40 -6.28 60.13 12.72
C ILE A 40 -5.19 60.55 11.73
N VAL A 41 -4.86 61.84 11.63
CA VAL A 41 -3.79 62.34 10.74
C VAL A 41 -2.43 61.75 11.11
N LEU A 42 -2.10 61.67 12.39
CA LEU A 42 -0.86 61.04 12.86
C LEU A 42 -0.78 59.57 12.43
N VAL A 43 -1.87 58.81 12.59
CA VAL A 43 -1.92 57.37 12.30
C VAL A 43 -1.99 57.07 10.79
N THR A 44 -2.60 57.93 9.98
CA THR A 44 -2.63 57.78 8.51
C THR A 44 -1.36 58.29 7.82
N THR A 45 -0.59 59.19 8.45
CA THR A 45 0.71 59.67 7.94
C THR A 45 1.93 59.00 8.60
N PHE A 46 1.71 58.08 9.55
CA PHE A 46 2.78 57.34 10.21
C PHE A 46 3.53 56.44 9.24
N ASP A 47 4.87 56.54 9.23
CA ASP A 47 5.75 55.61 8.53
C ASP A 47 5.84 54.28 9.30
N TRP A 48 5.00 53.33 8.90
CA TRP A 48 4.89 52.01 9.52
C TRP A 48 6.19 51.18 9.45
N ASN A 49 7.13 51.50 8.55
CA ASN A 49 8.44 50.84 8.54
C ASN A 49 9.24 51.08 9.83
N ARG A 50 8.96 52.17 10.56
CA ARG A 50 9.56 52.47 11.88
C ARG A 50 9.16 51.47 12.96
N ALA A 51 8.05 50.74 12.77
CA ALA A 51 7.64 49.69 13.69
C ALA A 51 8.41 48.38 13.50
N LYS A 52 9.05 48.15 12.33
CA LYS A 52 9.71 46.87 12.00
C LYS A 52 10.73 46.40 13.05
N PRO A 53 11.65 47.23 13.60
CA PRO A 53 12.59 46.78 14.62
C PRO A 53 11.91 46.23 15.87
N TRP A 54 10.87 46.92 16.36
CA TRP A 54 10.10 46.52 17.54
C TRP A 54 9.28 45.24 17.32
N VAL A 55 8.63 45.11 16.14
CA VAL A 55 7.91 43.88 15.76
C VAL A 55 8.89 42.72 15.64
N ASN A 56 10.03 42.92 14.96
CA ASN A 56 11.06 41.90 14.79
C ASN A 56 11.59 41.42 16.14
N GLU A 57 11.89 42.34 17.08
CA GLU A 57 12.33 42.01 18.43
C GLU A 57 11.27 41.20 19.20
N LYS A 58 10.02 41.70 19.28
CA LYS A 58 8.99 41.06 20.12
C LYS A 58 8.51 39.73 19.58
N VAL A 59 8.42 39.55 18.26
CA VAL A 59 8.13 38.23 17.66
C VAL A 59 9.32 37.28 17.87
N SER A 60 10.56 37.77 17.78
CA SER A 60 11.76 36.96 18.05
C SER A 60 11.85 36.50 19.51
N GLU A 61 11.51 37.36 20.46
CA GLU A 61 11.46 37.05 21.89
C GLU A 61 10.38 35.99 22.21
N ALA A 62 9.17 36.18 21.67
CA ALA A 62 8.04 35.28 21.89
C ALA A 62 8.22 33.89 21.24
N THR A 63 8.85 33.83 20.05
CA THR A 63 9.09 32.55 19.34
C THR A 63 10.38 31.85 19.75
N GLY A 64 11.30 32.57 20.41
CA GLY A 64 12.64 32.08 20.78
C GLY A 64 13.66 32.06 19.64
N ARG A 65 13.33 32.63 18.47
CA ARG A 65 14.08 32.52 17.21
C ARG A 65 14.25 33.89 16.55
N ARG A 66 14.94 33.99 15.41
CA ARG A 66 14.96 35.22 14.63
C ARG A 66 13.73 35.28 13.74
N PHE A 67 13.02 36.40 13.78
CA PHE A 67 12.00 36.80 12.82
C PHE A 67 12.35 38.19 12.27
N ALA A 68 12.18 38.40 10.97
CA ALA A 68 12.37 39.70 10.34
C ALA A 68 11.29 39.99 9.27
N ILE A 69 10.84 41.24 9.23
CA ILE A 69 10.22 41.86 8.07
C ILE A 69 11.32 42.63 7.33
N GLU A 70 11.75 42.11 6.17
CA GLU A 70 12.85 42.66 5.38
C GLU A 70 12.35 43.72 4.38
N GLY A 71 11.17 43.48 3.79
CA GLY A 71 10.52 44.38 2.83
C GLY A 71 9.68 45.47 3.48
N ASP A 72 8.76 46.07 2.72
CA ASP A 72 7.84 47.10 3.23
C ASP A 72 6.89 46.59 4.33
N LEU A 73 6.57 47.45 5.28
CA LEU A 73 5.46 47.31 6.22
C LEU A 73 4.58 48.55 6.12
N SER A 74 3.35 48.38 5.65
CA SER A 74 2.39 49.46 5.41
C SER A 74 0.98 49.11 5.90
N ALA A 75 0.14 50.13 6.14
CA ALA A 75 -1.23 49.98 6.58
C ALA A 75 -2.18 50.81 5.71
N ARG A 76 -3.18 50.16 5.12
CA ARG A 76 -4.18 50.78 4.23
C ARG A 76 -5.53 50.87 4.94
N TRP A 77 -6.09 52.08 4.95
CA TRP A 77 -7.35 52.40 5.61
C TRP A 77 -8.51 52.31 4.62
N HIS A 78 -9.59 51.61 4.98
CA HIS A 78 -10.74 51.41 4.11
C HIS A 78 -12.04 51.85 4.81
N TRP A 79 -12.86 52.62 4.09
CA TRP A 79 -14.10 53.22 4.59
C TRP A 79 -15.02 53.59 3.40
N PRO A 80 -16.35 53.34 3.50
CA PRO A 80 -17.03 52.53 4.51
C PRO A 80 -16.59 51.04 4.45
N GLN A 81 -16.87 50.27 5.50
CA GLN A 81 -16.60 48.83 5.48
C GLN A 81 -17.55 48.10 4.51
N PRO A 82 -17.04 47.25 3.60
CA PRO A 82 -17.89 46.48 2.68
C PRO A 82 -18.61 45.31 3.35
N LEU A 83 -18.14 44.84 4.53
CA LEU A 83 -18.58 43.61 5.19
C LEU A 83 -19.35 43.83 6.52
N GLU A 84 -19.70 45.08 6.85
CA GLU A 84 -20.47 45.43 8.06
C GLU A 84 -21.81 46.09 7.68
N THR A 85 -22.86 45.80 8.45
CA THR A 85 -24.21 46.34 8.24
C THR A 85 -24.60 47.36 9.32
N GLY A 86 -25.65 48.14 9.07
CA GLY A 86 -26.10 49.19 9.98
C GLY A 86 -25.05 50.28 10.21
N TRP A 87 -24.90 50.73 11.46
CA TRP A 87 -23.99 51.84 11.80
C TRP A 87 -22.51 51.46 11.76
N ARG A 88 -22.15 50.19 11.96
CA ARG A 88 -20.76 49.73 12.08
C ARG A 88 -19.94 49.97 10.83
N ARG A 89 -20.59 49.97 9.66
CA ARG A 89 -19.96 50.25 8.36
C ARG A 89 -19.22 51.59 8.29
N TRP A 90 -19.59 52.54 9.15
CA TRP A 90 -19.02 53.89 9.19
C TRP A 90 -17.77 54.01 10.06
N VAL A 91 -17.38 52.95 10.78
CA VAL A 91 -16.08 52.88 11.45
C VAL A 91 -15.04 52.42 10.42
N PRO A 92 -13.90 53.11 10.26
CA PRO A 92 -12.87 52.67 9.33
C PRO A 92 -12.25 51.33 9.78
N GLY A 93 -11.78 50.56 8.81
CA GLY A 93 -10.99 49.34 9.01
C GLY A 93 -9.57 49.54 8.48
N VAL A 94 -8.67 48.63 8.87
CA VAL A 94 -7.27 48.68 8.45
C VAL A 94 -6.82 47.33 7.90
N THR A 95 -6.25 47.33 6.70
CA THR A 95 -5.48 46.21 6.15
C THR A 95 -4.01 46.50 6.35
N VAL A 96 -3.36 45.76 7.25
CA VAL A 96 -1.89 45.79 7.40
C VAL A 96 -1.29 44.86 6.36
N GLN A 97 -0.19 45.26 5.72
CA GLN A 97 0.55 44.44 4.76
C GLN A 97 2.05 44.50 5.07
N ALA A 98 2.68 43.33 5.08
CA ALA A 98 4.12 43.15 5.24
C ALA A 98 4.68 42.38 4.03
N GLN A 99 5.91 42.69 3.63
CA GLN A 99 6.62 42.03 2.53
C GLN A 99 7.92 41.40 3.02
N GLN A 100 8.33 40.30 2.38
CA GLN A 100 9.57 39.57 2.67
C GLN A 100 9.71 39.26 4.17
N LEU A 101 8.78 38.46 4.69
CA LEU A 101 8.84 37.97 6.07
C LEU A 101 9.75 36.74 6.10
N SER A 102 10.68 36.67 7.05
CA SER A 102 11.57 35.53 7.26
C SER A 102 11.54 35.06 8.72
N MET A 103 11.67 33.75 8.93
CA MET A 103 11.78 33.12 10.24
C MET A 103 12.82 32.00 10.22
N ASP A 104 13.76 32.05 11.16
CA ASP A 104 14.82 31.05 11.28
C ASP A 104 14.38 29.81 12.08
N ASN A 105 15.11 28.71 11.89
CA ASN A 105 15.06 27.53 12.74
C ASN A 105 15.55 27.83 14.17
N PRO A 106 15.22 27.00 15.17
CA PRO A 106 15.77 27.18 16.52
C PRO A 106 17.29 27.00 16.53
N GLN A 107 17.98 27.63 17.47
CA GLN A 107 19.46 27.59 17.52
C GLN A 107 19.98 26.15 17.62
N GLY A 108 21.00 25.82 16.83
CA GLY A 108 21.53 24.46 16.69
C GLY A 108 20.70 23.50 15.81
N PHE A 109 19.54 23.94 15.30
CA PHE A 109 18.69 23.15 14.41
C PHE A 109 18.96 23.52 12.94
N ALA A 110 19.91 22.83 12.31
CA ALA A 110 20.01 22.82 10.86
C ALA A 110 19.00 21.81 10.28
N VAL A 111 18.23 22.23 9.27
CA VAL A 111 17.53 21.27 8.41
C VAL A 111 18.58 20.67 7.48
N VAL A 112 18.92 19.39 7.68
CA VAL A 112 19.68 18.62 6.68
C VAL A 112 18.85 18.63 5.41
N GLU A 113 19.46 19.01 4.29
CA GLU A 113 18.76 19.20 3.02
C GLU A 113 17.93 17.96 2.66
N ALA A 114 16.73 18.20 2.11
CA ALA A 114 15.93 17.14 1.51
C ALA A 114 16.80 16.40 0.49
N PRO A 115 16.79 15.05 0.48
CA PRO A 115 17.90 14.26 -0.06
C PRO A 115 18.23 14.66 -1.50
N ALA A 116 19.44 15.21 -1.70
CA ALA A 116 20.00 15.67 -2.99
C ALA A 116 20.31 14.53 -3.99
N LYS A 117 19.53 13.45 -3.90
CA LYS A 117 19.36 12.39 -4.88
C LYS A 117 17.86 12.19 -5.13
N ALA A 118 17.22 13.26 -5.59
CA ALA A 118 16.16 13.08 -6.57
C ALA A 118 16.73 12.23 -7.72
N ALA A 119 15.93 11.30 -8.24
CA ALA A 119 16.32 10.55 -9.44
C ALA A 119 16.47 11.52 -10.64
N PRO A 120 17.25 11.19 -11.67
CA PRO A 120 17.42 12.05 -12.86
C PRO A 120 16.11 12.33 -13.63
N ASP A 121 15.01 11.70 -13.23
CA ASP A 121 13.65 11.86 -13.77
C ASP A 121 12.88 13.04 -13.12
N LEU A 122 13.48 13.73 -12.14
CA LEU A 122 13.02 15.00 -11.58
C LEU A 122 14.07 16.09 -11.87
N PRO A 123 13.67 17.32 -12.23
CA PRO A 123 14.62 18.35 -12.65
C PRO A 123 15.61 18.70 -11.53
N ALA A 124 16.90 18.60 -11.84
CA ALA A 124 17.96 19.08 -10.97
C ALA A 124 18.02 20.62 -11.03
N LEU A 125 18.01 21.27 -9.87
CA LEU A 125 18.04 22.73 -9.75
C LEU A 125 19.26 23.32 -10.49
N PRO A 126 19.07 24.25 -11.44
CA PRO A 126 20.20 24.91 -12.10
C PRO A 126 20.89 25.85 -11.11
N VAL A 127 22.16 25.55 -10.78
CA VAL A 127 23.01 26.47 -10.01
C VAL A 127 23.30 27.68 -10.89
N LYS A 128 22.58 28.79 -10.66
CA LYS A 128 22.91 30.08 -11.24
C LYS A 128 24.25 30.55 -10.65
N PRO A 129 25.31 30.77 -11.46
CA PRO A 129 26.55 31.33 -10.95
C PRO A 129 26.32 32.71 -10.33
N LEU A 130 26.96 32.96 -9.19
CA LEU A 130 27.12 34.32 -8.68
C LEU A 130 27.99 35.09 -9.70
N PRO A 131 27.59 36.30 -10.14
CA PRO A 131 28.45 37.11 -10.98
C PRO A 131 29.64 37.61 -10.15
N GLU A 132 30.85 37.21 -10.53
CA GLU A 132 32.08 37.79 -9.98
C GLU A 132 32.19 39.28 -10.38
N PRO A 133 32.68 40.16 -9.50
CA PRO A 133 32.94 41.54 -9.86
C PRO A 133 34.15 41.61 -10.81
N ARG A 134 33.92 41.97 -12.08
CA ARG A 134 35.02 42.28 -13.00
C ARG A 134 35.68 43.60 -12.62
N ALA A 135 37.02 43.57 -12.55
CA ALA A 135 37.87 44.75 -12.53
C ALA A 135 38.06 45.30 -13.97
N ASP A 136 38.78 46.42 -14.07
CA ASP A 136 38.88 47.25 -15.28
C ASP A 136 39.42 46.53 -16.53
N ASP A 137 38.86 46.88 -17.70
CA ASP A 137 39.34 46.43 -19.02
C ASP A 137 40.64 47.14 -19.41
N GLY A 138 41.67 46.37 -19.80
CA GLY A 138 43.02 46.87 -20.06
C GLY A 138 43.72 46.29 -21.30
N ALA A 139 43.22 46.60 -22.50
CA ALA A 139 43.85 46.38 -23.83
C ALA A 139 44.18 44.92 -24.25
N GLY A 140 44.47 44.71 -25.55
CA GLY A 140 45.10 43.46 -26.01
C GLY A 140 44.51 42.74 -27.25
N GLU A 141 44.53 43.41 -28.41
CA GLU A 141 44.88 42.87 -29.74
C GLU A 141 44.64 41.40 -30.19
N THR A 142 43.97 41.29 -31.35
CA THR A 142 44.29 40.44 -32.53
C THR A 142 43.99 38.92 -32.59
N ALA A 143 43.46 38.55 -33.78
CA ALA A 143 43.66 37.33 -34.59
C ALA A 143 43.38 35.92 -33.97
N GLY A 144 42.87 34.95 -34.74
CA GLY A 144 42.43 34.96 -36.14
C GLY A 144 42.40 33.53 -36.72
N ASP A 145 41.80 33.36 -37.91
CA ASP A 145 41.83 32.13 -38.73
C ASP A 145 41.25 30.82 -38.10
N GLN A 146 40.95 29.76 -38.86
CA GLN A 146 40.31 29.65 -40.19
C GLN A 146 39.77 28.22 -40.37
N ALA A 147 38.91 28.00 -41.39
CA ALA A 147 38.69 26.70 -42.06
C ALA A 147 38.07 25.53 -41.25
N ASP A 148 37.44 24.50 -41.85
CA ASP A 148 36.75 24.31 -43.15
C ASP A 148 36.00 22.95 -43.09
N LYS A 149 35.09 22.68 -44.05
CA LYS A 149 34.44 21.38 -44.37
C LYS A 149 33.33 20.91 -43.41
N GLY A 150 32.23 20.29 -43.89
CA GLY A 150 31.79 20.09 -45.28
C GLY A 150 30.72 18.97 -45.41
N GLY A 151 29.77 19.11 -46.35
CA GLY A 151 28.60 18.20 -46.52
C GLY A 151 27.29 18.88 -46.09
N LYS A 152 26.19 19.03 -46.86
CA LYS A 152 25.66 18.33 -48.06
C LYS A 152 25.44 16.83 -47.84
N THR A 153 24.26 16.23 -48.04
CA THR A 153 22.89 16.70 -48.43
C THR A 153 21.85 15.96 -47.54
N ASP A 154 20.51 16.03 -47.64
CA ASP A 154 19.47 16.57 -48.55
C ASP A 154 18.13 16.62 -47.73
N LYS A 155 16.95 17.16 -48.10
CA LYS A 155 16.44 17.87 -49.30
C LYS A 155 15.22 18.77 -48.92
N ALA A 156 14.54 19.31 -49.93
CA ALA A 156 13.26 20.03 -49.93
C ALA A 156 12.02 19.19 -49.50
N ALA A 157 10.80 19.72 -49.32
CA ALA A 157 10.29 21.05 -48.90
C ALA A 157 8.74 21.02 -48.96
N GLN A 158 8.04 21.82 -48.14
CA GLN A 158 6.73 22.35 -48.51
C GLN A 158 6.42 23.66 -47.76
N ALA A 159 5.65 24.53 -48.40
CA ALA A 159 5.43 25.90 -47.94
C ALA A 159 3.95 26.19 -47.70
N ARG A 160 3.66 27.21 -46.89
CA ARG A 160 2.72 28.28 -47.27
C ARG A 160 2.94 29.56 -46.46
N LYS A 161 2.59 30.68 -47.08
CA LYS A 161 2.73 32.04 -46.56
C LYS A 161 1.53 32.41 -45.66
N ALA A 162 1.78 33.23 -44.66
CA ALA A 162 0.97 34.41 -44.36
C ALA A 162 1.90 35.50 -43.81
N SER A 163 1.59 36.78 -44.04
CA SER A 163 2.36 37.92 -43.54
C SER A 163 1.43 39.09 -43.27
N ALA A 164 1.62 39.80 -42.16
CA ALA A 164 0.85 40.99 -41.79
C ALA A 164 1.68 41.94 -40.90
N ALA A 165 1.47 43.24 -41.08
CA ALA A 165 2.20 44.39 -40.54
C ALA A 165 1.26 45.61 -40.60
N LEU A 166 1.34 46.66 -39.78
CA LEU A 166 2.21 47.10 -38.67
C LEU A 166 1.25 47.76 -37.60
N PRO A 167 1.66 48.43 -36.48
CA PRO A 167 2.95 49.05 -36.15
C PRO A 167 3.48 48.77 -34.72
N ALA A 168 4.58 49.44 -34.36
CA ALA A 168 5.13 49.48 -33.01
C ALA A 168 4.89 50.83 -32.33
N SER A 169 4.62 50.81 -31.02
CA SER A 169 4.86 51.92 -30.09
C SER A 169 4.88 51.38 -28.67
N ASP A 170 6.05 51.43 -28.04
CA ASP A 170 6.31 50.94 -26.67
C ASP A 170 6.15 52.11 -25.67
N PRO A 171 6.02 51.85 -24.35
CA PRO A 171 7.25 51.85 -23.56
C PRO A 171 7.32 50.77 -22.47
N ALA A 172 8.24 49.84 -22.68
CA ALA A 172 8.86 48.90 -21.75
C ALA A 172 8.66 49.21 -20.25
N LEU A 173 7.89 48.34 -19.59
CA LEU A 173 8.14 48.02 -18.19
C LEU A 173 9.55 47.39 -18.08
N PRO A 174 10.31 47.63 -17.00
CA PRO A 174 11.59 46.95 -16.79
C PRO A 174 11.38 45.44 -16.71
N ALA A 175 12.29 44.66 -17.29
CA ALA A 175 12.12 43.21 -17.43
C ALA A 175 11.98 42.45 -16.09
N SER A 176 12.41 43.04 -14.97
CA SER A 176 12.16 42.53 -13.61
C SER A 176 10.67 42.49 -13.26
N ASP A 177 9.90 43.45 -13.76
CA ASP A 177 8.54 43.71 -13.33
C ASP A 177 7.55 43.04 -14.29
N ALA A 178 7.91 42.92 -15.58
CA ALA A 178 7.24 42.01 -16.51
C ALA A 178 7.34 40.55 -16.02
N ALA A 179 8.54 40.06 -15.69
CA ALA A 179 8.72 38.70 -15.18
C ALA A 179 8.05 38.46 -13.82
N LYS A 180 7.92 39.49 -12.97
CA LYS A 180 7.08 39.42 -11.75
C LYS A 180 5.59 39.40 -12.08
N ALA A 181 5.12 40.18 -13.05
CA ALA A 181 3.73 40.23 -13.45
C ALA A 181 3.28 38.90 -14.09
N GLU A 182 4.09 38.32 -14.99
CA GLU A 182 3.85 36.98 -15.54
C GLU A 182 3.83 35.92 -14.44
N ARG A 183 4.78 35.97 -13.49
CA ARG A 183 4.82 35.03 -12.35
C ARG A 183 3.65 35.22 -11.38
N ALA A 184 3.12 36.44 -11.24
CA ALA A 184 1.91 36.71 -10.46
C ALA A 184 0.64 36.24 -11.18
N LEU A 185 0.55 36.42 -12.50
CA LEU A 185 -0.56 35.93 -13.32
C LEU A 185 -0.58 34.39 -13.39
N ALA A 186 0.60 33.75 -13.47
CA ALA A 186 0.77 32.29 -13.32
C ALA A 186 0.62 31.79 -11.86
N LEU A 187 0.40 32.71 -10.90
CA LEU A 187 -0.03 32.38 -9.54
C LEU A 187 -1.54 32.59 -9.33
N GLU A 188 -2.23 33.29 -10.23
CA GLU A 188 -3.71 33.41 -10.23
C GLU A 188 -4.37 32.41 -11.20
N ALA A 189 -3.67 31.95 -12.25
CA ALA A 189 -4.05 30.78 -13.03
C ALA A 189 -3.45 29.51 -12.40
N GLY A 190 -4.30 28.58 -11.93
CA GLY A 190 -3.91 27.34 -11.25
C GLY A 190 -3.30 26.25 -12.16
N GLN A 191 -2.33 26.61 -12.99
CA GLN A 191 -1.70 25.73 -13.98
C GLN A 191 -0.17 25.82 -13.94
N ASP A 192 0.44 25.21 -12.92
CA ASP A 192 1.71 24.48 -13.12
C ASP A 192 2.07 23.62 -11.91
N ALA A 193 2.00 22.29 -12.08
CA ALA A 193 2.53 21.32 -11.13
C ALA A 193 4.07 21.18 -11.22
N GLN A 194 4.69 21.93 -12.14
CA GLN A 194 6.12 21.88 -12.48
C GLN A 194 6.85 23.20 -12.20
N ALA A 195 6.19 24.17 -11.55
CA ALA A 195 6.85 25.36 -11.05
C ALA A 195 7.86 24.98 -9.94
N ASP A 196 9.16 25.18 -10.19
CA ASP A 196 10.22 24.80 -9.26
C ASP A 196 10.05 25.42 -7.87
N ALA A 197 10.22 24.58 -6.85
CA ALA A 197 10.21 25.00 -5.46
C ALA A 197 11.37 25.99 -5.20
N PRO A 198 11.13 27.13 -4.51
CA PRO A 198 12.17 28.12 -4.30
C PRO A 198 13.34 27.57 -3.46
N PRO A 199 14.60 27.89 -3.81
CA PRO A 199 15.77 27.41 -3.08
C PRO A 199 15.81 28.05 -1.68
N ARG A 200 16.06 27.22 -0.65
CA ARG A 200 16.05 27.62 0.77
C ARG A 200 17.45 27.45 1.40
N PRO A 201 17.97 28.45 2.16
CA PRO A 201 19.14 28.24 3.01
C PRO A 201 18.78 27.36 4.23
N PRO A 202 19.64 26.41 4.64
CA PRO A 202 19.30 25.36 5.65
C PRO A 202 19.02 25.88 7.07
N GLN A 203 19.22 27.18 7.31
CA GLN A 203 18.95 27.85 8.59
C GLN A 203 17.53 28.46 8.67
N GLY A 204 16.85 28.68 7.55
CA GLY A 204 15.50 29.23 7.52
C GLY A 204 14.42 28.18 7.83
N MET A 205 13.51 28.48 8.76
CA MET A 205 12.28 27.71 8.95
C MET A 205 11.27 28.05 7.84
N GLY A 206 11.13 29.34 7.50
CA GLY A 206 10.22 29.73 6.42
C GLY A 206 10.29 31.20 6.02
N THR A 207 9.72 31.48 4.86
CA THR A 207 9.62 32.81 4.25
C THR A 207 8.21 33.04 3.73
N ILE A 208 7.80 34.31 3.59
CA ILE A 208 6.54 34.71 2.95
C ILE A 208 6.82 35.95 2.10
N GLU A 209 6.51 35.91 0.80
CA GLU A 209 6.76 37.05 -0.10
C GLU A 209 5.92 38.27 0.31
N SER A 210 4.63 38.06 0.58
CA SER A 210 3.81 39.06 1.27
C SER A 210 2.70 38.44 2.11
N ALA A 211 2.41 39.09 3.23
CA ALA A 211 1.30 38.77 4.11
C ALA A 211 0.43 40.03 4.28
N SER A 212 -0.89 39.90 4.17
CA SER A 212 -1.84 40.96 4.53
C SER A 212 -2.89 40.47 5.51
N ALA A 213 -3.37 41.36 6.37
CA ALA A 213 -4.36 41.07 7.39
C ALA A 213 -5.32 42.26 7.54
N THR A 214 -6.60 42.03 7.24
CA THR A 214 -7.68 43.01 7.45
C THR A 214 -8.21 42.89 8.88
N MET A 215 -8.20 43.98 9.64
CA MET A 215 -8.50 44.01 11.06
C MET A 215 -9.74 44.86 11.36
N ARG A 216 -10.69 44.31 12.13
CA ARG A 216 -11.84 45.07 12.64
C ARG A 216 -11.41 45.85 13.89
N LEU A 217 -11.63 47.17 13.92
CA LEU A 217 -11.15 48.03 15.02
C LEU A 217 -12.06 48.05 16.25
N LEU A 218 -13.39 47.95 16.09
CA LEU A 218 -14.33 47.98 17.23
C LEU A 218 -14.06 46.89 18.30
N PRO A 219 -13.75 45.62 17.93
CA PRO A 219 -13.42 44.58 18.91
C PRO A 219 -12.16 44.87 19.75
N LEU A 220 -11.26 45.75 19.31
CA LEU A 220 -10.04 46.06 20.06
C LEU A 220 -10.36 46.72 21.41
N LEU A 221 -11.47 47.47 21.50
CA LEU A 221 -11.96 48.08 22.74
C LEU A 221 -12.34 47.03 23.81
N SER A 222 -12.71 45.82 23.39
CA SER A 222 -12.97 44.67 24.28
C SER A 222 -11.79 43.69 24.37
N ARG A 223 -10.59 44.14 23.97
CA ARG A 223 -9.35 43.35 23.87
C ARG A 223 -9.48 42.13 22.94
N LYS A 224 -10.31 42.22 21.90
CA LYS A 224 -10.45 41.17 20.88
C LYS A 224 -9.76 41.61 19.60
N LEU A 225 -8.75 40.86 19.17
CA LEU A 225 -8.06 41.07 17.90
C LEU A 225 -8.73 40.19 16.84
N VAL A 226 -9.64 40.79 16.06
CA VAL A 226 -10.37 40.09 14.99
C VAL A 226 -9.73 40.40 13.64
N LEU A 227 -9.12 39.39 13.03
CA LEU A 227 -8.60 39.41 11.68
C LEU A 227 -9.63 38.76 10.74
N ASP A 228 -10.19 39.57 9.85
CA ASP A 228 -11.31 39.23 8.97
C ASP A 228 -10.86 38.30 7.84
N THR A 229 -9.79 38.70 7.16
CA THR A 229 -9.09 37.89 6.16
C THR A 229 -7.60 38.08 6.37
N VAL A 230 -6.87 36.97 6.42
CA VAL A 230 -5.41 36.92 6.31
C VAL A 230 -5.06 36.31 4.96
N VAL A 231 -4.29 37.00 4.13
CA VAL A 231 -3.80 36.49 2.84
C VAL A 231 -2.30 36.29 2.93
N LEU A 232 -1.82 35.10 2.58
CA LEU A 232 -0.41 34.75 2.50
C LEU A 232 -0.05 34.41 1.06
N THR A 233 0.81 35.23 0.45
CA THR A 233 1.30 35.06 -0.93
C THR A 233 2.71 34.49 -0.91
N ALA A 234 2.89 33.40 -1.65
CA ALA A 234 4.09 32.56 -1.68
C ALA A 234 4.71 32.26 -0.29
N PRO A 235 3.93 31.78 0.71
CA PRO A 235 4.50 31.28 1.95
C PRO A 235 5.23 29.96 1.70
N ASP A 236 6.53 29.89 1.97
CA ASP A 236 7.29 28.65 1.96
C ASP A 236 7.75 28.27 3.38
N ILE A 237 7.21 27.18 3.90
CA ILE A 237 7.47 26.67 5.26
C ILE A 237 8.21 25.33 5.16
N ALA A 238 9.30 25.16 5.91
CA ALA A 238 9.99 23.89 6.10
C ALA A 238 9.79 23.41 7.54
N LEU A 239 9.07 22.30 7.68
CA LEU A 239 8.90 21.58 8.93
C LEU A 239 9.84 20.38 8.96
N ALA A 240 10.55 20.19 10.06
CA ALA A 240 11.54 19.12 10.20
C ALA A 240 11.57 18.54 11.62
N ARG A 241 11.68 17.22 11.71
CA ARG A 241 11.97 16.45 12.93
C ARG A 241 13.18 15.54 12.71
N ARG A 242 14.12 15.60 13.66
CA ARG A 242 15.34 14.78 13.72
C ARG A 242 15.05 13.39 14.31
N GLN A 243 16.01 12.47 14.18
CA GLN A 243 15.91 11.10 14.74
C GLN A 243 15.84 11.07 16.27
N ASP A 244 16.37 12.10 16.94
CA ASP A 244 16.26 12.33 18.39
C ASP A 244 14.89 12.87 18.83
N GLY A 245 13.96 13.13 17.90
CA GLY A 245 12.63 13.66 18.17
C GLY A 245 12.55 15.18 18.27
N LEU A 246 13.69 15.90 18.31
CA LEU A 246 13.70 17.37 18.25
C LEU A 246 13.10 17.82 16.91
N ASN A 247 12.32 18.90 16.94
CA ASN A 247 11.62 19.42 15.78
C ASN A 247 11.63 20.95 15.76
N ASN A 248 11.37 21.54 14.59
CA ASN A 248 11.33 23.00 14.42
C ASN A 248 9.91 23.63 14.47
N TRP A 249 8.86 22.90 14.81
CA TRP A 249 7.50 23.45 14.97
C TRP A 249 7.07 23.66 16.42
N THR A 250 7.78 23.08 17.39
CA THR A 250 7.66 23.43 18.81
C THR A 250 8.38 24.76 19.06
N PHE A 251 7.64 25.77 19.52
CA PHE A 251 8.19 27.07 19.92
C PHE A 251 8.43 27.09 21.43
N ALA A 252 9.64 27.48 21.82
CA ALA A 252 10.03 27.63 23.21
C ALA A 252 10.34 29.11 23.47
N SER A 253 9.55 29.76 24.32
CA SER A 253 9.77 31.15 24.69
C SER A 253 11.12 31.32 25.37
N ARG A 254 11.86 32.40 25.06
CA ARG A 254 13.23 32.62 25.57
C ARG A 254 13.34 32.69 27.11
N HIS A 255 12.22 32.88 27.80
CA HIS A 255 12.11 33.00 29.27
C HIS A 255 11.77 31.68 30.00
N GLN A 256 12.09 30.50 29.45
CA GLN A 256 11.89 29.20 30.12
C GLN A 256 12.83 28.93 31.33
N GLY A 257 13.56 29.94 31.81
CA GLY A 257 14.34 29.86 33.05
C GLY A 257 13.52 29.98 34.34
N GLU A 258 12.28 30.46 34.26
CA GLU A 258 11.34 30.53 35.39
C GLU A 258 9.96 29.98 34.97
N GLU A 259 9.47 28.94 35.66
CA GLU A 259 8.10 28.47 35.49
C GLU A 259 7.09 29.44 36.14
N GLN A 260 6.74 30.50 35.43
CA GLN A 260 5.63 31.40 35.79
C GLN A 260 4.36 30.99 35.01
N PRO A 261 3.45 30.19 35.61
CA PRO A 261 2.21 29.81 34.93
C PRO A 261 1.29 31.03 34.76
N GLY A 262 0.69 31.16 33.56
CA GLY A 262 -0.39 32.12 33.34
C GLY A 262 0.03 33.54 32.98
N ARG A 263 1.07 33.72 32.14
CA ARG A 263 1.19 34.97 31.35
C ARG A 263 0.26 34.91 30.14
N ASP A 264 -1.05 34.81 30.41
CA ASP A 264 -2.09 34.85 29.40
C ASP A 264 -1.97 36.16 28.61
N THR A 265 -1.86 36.05 27.28
CA THR A 265 -1.93 37.21 26.40
C THR A 265 -3.27 37.90 26.64
N PRO A 266 -3.32 39.20 27.03
CA PRO A 266 -4.57 39.86 27.40
C PRO A 266 -5.48 40.17 26.20
N TRP A 267 -5.23 39.53 25.05
CA TRP A 267 -5.89 39.72 23.76
C TRP A 267 -6.41 38.40 23.21
N ASP A 268 -7.71 38.34 22.94
CA ASP A 268 -8.40 37.23 22.28
C ASP A 268 -8.23 37.36 20.76
N LEU A 269 -7.36 36.54 20.16
CA LEU A 269 -7.06 36.53 18.73
C LEU A 269 -7.97 35.57 17.97
N ARG A 270 -8.82 36.12 17.09
CA ARG A 270 -9.66 35.37 16.16
C ARG A 270 -9.27 35.68 14.71
N VAL A 271 -9.21 34.64 13.89
CA VAL A 271 -8.98 34.74 12.44
C VAL A 271 -10.15 34.07 11.75
N ASP A 272 -10.88 34.81 10.91
CA ASP A 272 -12.13 34.36 10.31
C ASP A 272 -11.88 33.66 8.96
N GLN A 273 -10.98 34.20 8.14
CA GLN A 273 -10.52 33.58 6.90
C GLN A 273 -9.00 33.59 6.77
N LEU A 274 -8.45 32.52 6.18
CA LEU A 274 -7.05 32.39 5.78
C LEU A 274 -7.00 31.95 4.32
N VAL A 275 -6.35 32.76 3.48
CA VAL A 275 -6.17 32.51 2.05
C VAL A 275 -4.68 32.32 1.78
N ILE A 276 -4.32 31.19 1.19
CA ILE A 276 -2.96 30.85 0.77
C ILE A 276 -2.91 30.89 -0.75
N ARG A 277 -1.95 31.62 -1.33
CA ARG A 277 -1.68 31.70 -2.77
C ARG A 277 -0.23 31.30 -3.05
N GLY A 278 0.01 30.27 -3.85
CA GLY A 278 1.34 29.75 -4.18
C GLY A 278 2.08 29.16 -2.99
N GLY A 279 1.38 28.57 -2.03
CA GLY A 279 1.99 28.09 -0.78
C GLY A 279 2.84 26.84 -0.98
N TRP A 280 3.96 26.75 -0.26
CA TRP A 280 4.84 25.60 -0.23
C TRP A 280 5.07 25.10 1.20
N LEU A 281 5.03 23.78 1.38
CA LEU A 281 5.28 23.08 2.64
C LEU A 281 6.29 21.96 2.43
N GLY A 282 7.48 22.07 3.00
CA GLY A 282 8.38 20.94 3.21
C GLY A 282 8.08 20.25 4.53
N TYR A 283 8.10 18.91 4.56
CA TYR A 283 8.02 18.11 5.79
C TYR A 283 9.06 17.00 5.80
N VAL A 284 10.00 17.05 6.74
CA VAL A 284 11.04 16.01 6.93
C VAL A 284 10.88 15.37 8.31
N ASP A 285 10.90 14.05 8.40
CA ASP A 285 10.77 13.30 9.65
C ASP A 285 11.76 12.14 9.67
N GLY A 286 12.90 12.35 10.32
CA GLY A 286 13.99 11.39 10.43
C GLY A 286 13.63 10.12 11.18
N ILE A 287 12.60 10.13 12.04
CA ILE A 287 12.09 8.93 12.74
C ILE A 287 11.32 8.04 11.75
N LYS A 288 10.55 8.64 10.85
CA LYS A 288 9.77 7.92 9.82
C LYS A 288 10.56 7.69 8.52
N ASN A 289 11.76 8.26 8.39
CA ASN A 289 12.49 8.36 7.13
C ASN A 289 11.61 8.90 5.98
N LEU A 290 10.91 10.00 6.27
CA LEU A 290 9.95 10.67 5.38
C LEU A 290 10.50 12.04 4.98
N ALA A 291 10.43 12.38 3.69
CA ALA A 291 10.72 13.71 3.18
C ALA A 291 9.70 14.07 2.09
N LEU A 292 8.84 15.04 2.37
CA LEU A 292 7.76 15.50 1.49
C LEU A 292 7.93 16.98 1.15
N ARG A 293 7.44 17.33 -0.04
CA ARG A 293 7.21 18.70 -0.51
C ARG A 293 5.78 18.77 -1.04
N ALA A 294 5.01 19.72 -0.56
CA ALA A 294 3.65 19.96 -1.01
C ALA A 294 3.49 21.42 -1.46
N ARG A 295 2.74 21.63 -2.55
CA ARG A 295 2.14 22.92 -2.89
C ARG A 295 0.73 22.95 -2.29
N VAL A 296 0.33 24.09 -1.72
CA VAL A 296 -0.96 24.29 -1.06
C VAL A 296 -1.55 25.63 -1.51
N ASP A 297 -2.77 25.59 -2.04
CA ASP A 297 -3.52 26.75 -2.50
C ASP A 297 -4.94 26.72 -1.88
N THR A 298 -5.47 27.89 -1.50
CA THR A 298 -6.84 28.02 -0.98
C THR A 298 -7.83 28.12 -2.13
N LEU A 299 -8.85 27.26 -2.13
CA LEU A 299 -9.92 27.27 -3.13
C LEU A 299 -10.82 28.50 -2.97
N ALA A 300 -11.30 29.06 -4.08
CA ALA A 300 -12.20 30.19 -4.09
C ALA A 300 -13.66 29.72 -3.85
N PRO A 301 -14.49 30.50 -3.11
CA PRO A 301 -15.92 30.20 -2.98
C PRO A 301 -16.61 30.19 -4.35
N GLY A 302 -17.08 29.03 -4.78
CA GLY A 302 -17.70 28.82 -6.10
C GLY A 302 -16.87 27.96 -7.06
N ASP A 303 -15.62 27.62 -6.75
CA ASP A 303 -14.88 26.60 -7.51
C ASP A 303 -15.60 25.24 -7.41
N GLU A 304 -15.76 24.52 -8.52
CA GLU A 304 -16.42 23.20 -8.56
C GLU A 304 -15.81 22.21 -7.55
N GLN A 305 -14.50 22.34 -7.29
CA GLN A 305 -13.77 21.50 -6.33
C GLN A 305 -14.17 21.71 -4.86
N THR A 306 -14.87 22.79 -4.51
CA THR A 306 -15.22 23.11 -3.11
C THR A 306 -16.38 22.30 -2.57
N GLU A 307 -17.29 21.78 -3.42
CA GLU A 307 -18.51 21.06 -3.03
C GLU A 307 -19.28 21.75 -1.87
N ASP A 308 -19.96 22.86 -2.18
CA ASP A 308 -20.68 23.70 -1.20
C ASP A 308 -19.83 24.16 -0.01
N GLY A 309 -18.51 24.31 -0.21
CA GLY A 309 -17.54 24.71 0.83
C GLY A 309 -17.06 23.57 1.73
N ARG A 310 -17.37 22.31 1.41
CA ARG A 310 -16.82 21.11 2.06
C ARG A 310 -15.29 21.08 2.00
N TYR A 311 -14.71 21.47 0.86
CA TYR A 311 -13.27 21.60 0.67
C TYR A 311 -12.88 23.09 0.55
N GLY A 312 -11.71 23.43 1.08
CA GLY A 312 -11.16 24.80 1.10
C GLY A 312 -9.68 24.90 0.74
N VAL A 313 -8.99 23.79 0.49
CA VAL A 313 -7.63 23.77 -0.08
C VAL A 313 -7.48 22.71 -1.16
N HIS A 314 -6.65 23.03 -2.16
CA HIS A 314 -6.03 22.08 -3.08
C HIS A 314 -4.59 21.82 -2.65
N VAL A 315 -4.11 20.59 -2.84
CA VAL A 315 -2.78 20.13 -2.45
C VAL A 315 -2.18 19.23 -3.51
N LEU A 316 -1.03 19.62 -4.05
CA LEU A 316 -0.14 18.76 -4.83
C LEU A 316 1.01 18.31 -3.91
N LEU A 317 1.39 17.04 -3.91
CA LEU A 317 2.48 16.52 -3.08
C LEU A 317 3.43 15.61 -3.85
N ALA A 318 4.71 15.67 -3.50
CA ALA A 318 5.79 14.82 -3.98
C ALA A 318 6.81 14.56 -2.87
N GLY A 319 7.57 13.46 -2.95
CA GLY A 319 8.64 13.18 -2.00
C GLY A 319 9.02 11.71 -1.91
N ASN A 320 9.56 11.30 -0.76
CA ASN A 320 10.01 9.94 -0.48
C ASN A 320 9.60 9.47 0.92
N TYR A 321 9.22 8.21 1.02
CA TYR A 321 9.07 7.48 2.29
C TYR A 321 9.95 6.22 2.27
N GLY A 322 10.94 6.17 3.14
CA GLY A 322 11.94 5.10 3.16
C GLY A 322 12.82 5.09 1.89
N LYS A 323 12.42 4.28 0.91
CA LYS A 323 13.01 4.21 -0.45
C LYS A 323 11.95 4.35 -1.56
N ALA A 324 10.70 4.57 -1.20
CA ALA A 324 9.58 4.69 -2.14
C ALA A 324 9.34 6.16 -2.45
N ALA A 325 9.47 6.54 -3.71
CA ALA A 325 9.03 7.86 -4.19
C ALA A 325 7.50 7.91 -4.18
N ILE A 326 6.93 8.99 -3.62
CA ILE A 326 5.50 9.24 -3.50
C ILE A 326 5.16 10.50 -4.30
N SER A 327 4.04 10.47 -5.01
CA SER A 327 3.37 11.67 -5.53
C SER A 327 1.87 11.60 -5.29
N GLY A 328 1.18 12.74 -5.33
CA GLY A 328 -0.27 12.79 -5.20
C GLY A 328 -0.88 14.17 -5.37
N GLU A 329 -2.20 14.18 -5.51
CA GLU A 329 -3.04 15.36 -5.66
C GLU A 329 -4.33 15.15 -4.87
N GLY A 330 -4.81 16.20 -4.21
CA GLY A 330 -6.06 16.13 -3.46
C GLY A 330 -6.61 17.47 -3.02
N VAL A 331 -7.81 17.41 -2.43
CA VAL A 331 -8.48 18.54 -1.78
C VAL A 331 -8.78 18.22 -0.33
N GLY A 332 -8.79 19.25 0.52
CA GLY A 332 -9.01 19.13 1.97
C GLY A 332 -9.89 20.25 2.52
N GLY A 333 -10.38 20.09 3.75
CA GLY A 333 -11.14 21.11 4.46
C GLY A 333 -10.35 22.42 4.71
N PRO A 334 -11.00 23.51 5.12
CA PRO A 334 -10.33 24.80 5.34
C PRO A 334 -9.26 24.73 6.44
N VAL A 335 -8.06 25.26 6.17
CA VAL A 335 -6.86 25.15 7.05
C VAL A 335 -7.12 25.59 8.49
N LEU A 336 -7.94 26.62 8.71
CA LEU A 336 -8.22 27.14 10.05
C LEU A 336 -8.91 26.11 10.97
N THR A 337 -9.67 25.17 10.42
CA THR A 337 -10.35 24.11 11.19
C THR A 337 -9.36 23.17 11.90
N LEU A 338 -8.11 23.08 11.41
CA LEU A 338 -7.05 22.28 12.04
C LEU A 338 -6.58 22.86 13.39
N ARG A 339 -7.05 24.06 13.77
CA ARG A 339 -6.81 24.66 15.10
C ARG A 339 -7.78 24.14 16.16
N ASP A 340 -8.91 23.57 15.77
CA ASP A 340 -9.95 23.12 16.69
C ASP A 340 -9.58 21.81 17.38
N LYS A 341 -9.83 21.74 18.71
CA LYS A 341 -9.56 20.54 19.52
C LYS A 341 -10.47 19.34 19.17
N LYS A 342 -11.48 19.56 18.33
CA LYS A 342 -12.45 18.56 17.84
C LYS A 342 -12.86 18.92 16.41
N VAL A 343 -12.11 18.43 15.43
CA VAL A 343 -12.34 18.67 13.99
C VAL A 343 -12.58 17.36 13.24
N ARG A 344 -13.56 17.36 12.34
CA ARG A 344 -13.77 16.29 11.34
C ARG A 344 -13.33 16.84 9.98
N TYR A 345 -12.09 16.61 9.60
CA TYR A 345 -11.47 17.23 8.44
C TYR A 345 -11.75 16.40 7.18
N PRO A 346 -12.53 16.90 6.20
CA PRO A 346 -12.76 16.19 4.96
C PRO A 346 -11.50 16.18 4.09
N LEU A 347 -11.28 15.07 3.38
CA LEU A 347 -10.25 14.96 2.35
C LEU A 347 -10.69 14.08 1.20
N ARG A 348 -10.14 14.38 0.02
CA ARG A 348 -10.12 13.52 -1.16
C ARG A 348 -8.71 13.56 -1.74
N LEU A 349 -8.06 12.42 -1.88
CA LEU A 349 -6.65 12.29 -2.28
C LEU A 349 -6.45 11.14 -3.26
N VAL A 350 -5.72 11.40 -4.34
CA VAL A 350 -5.17 10.39 -5.25
C VAL A 350 -3.65 10.40 -5.07
N ALA A 351 -3.07 9.26 -4.68
CA ALA A 351 -1.64 9.12 -4.44
C ALA A 351 -1.07 7.91 -5.21
N ARG A 352 0.22 8.00 -5.57
CA ARG A 352 0.98 6.95 -6.25
C ARG A 352 2.35 6.77 -5.61
N SER A 353 2.84 5.54 -5.63
CA SER A 353 4.18 5.16 -5.20
C SER A 353 4.70 4.05 -6.09
N GLY A 354 5.50 4.41 -7.09
CA GLY A 354 5.81 3.52 -8.21
C GLY A 354 4.52 2.99 -8.85
N ASN A 355 4.35 1.66 -8.84
CA ASN A 355 3.16 1.00 -9.37
C ASN A 355 1.99 0.87 -8.38
N VAL A 356 2.17 1.23 -7.10
CA VAL A 356 1.07 1.27 -6.13
C VAL A 356 0.26 2.55 -6.35
N GLN A 357 -1.05 2.44 -6.49
CA GLN A 357 -1.98 3.55 -6.60
C GLN A 357 -3.03 3.46 -5.50
N VAL A 358 -3.30 4.59 -4.84
CA VAL A 358 -4.31 4.73 -3.79
C VAL A 358 -5.22 5.90 -4.16
N GLN A 359 -6.53 5.69 -4.07
CA GLN A 359 -7.53 6.75 -4.13
C GLN A 359 -8.33 6.69 -2.84
N THR A 360 -8.56 7.83 -2.20
CA THR A 360 -9.34 7.89 -0.97
C THR A 360 -10.19 9.16 -0.87
N GLU A 361 -11.38 9.02 -0.29
CA GLU A 361 -12.25 10.13 0.09
C GLU A 361 -12.92 9.83 1.44
N GLY A 362 -13.04 10.84 2.30
CA GLY A 362 -13.80 10.73 3.55
C GLY A 362 -13.41 11.82 4.54
N VAL A 363 -13.27 11.46 5.82
CA VAL A 363 -12.90 12.37 6.90
C VAL A 363 -11.80 11.80 7.82
N LEU A 364 -11.00 12.70 8.38
CA LEU A 364 -10.07 12.43 9.49
C LEU A 364 -10.56 13.17 10.74
N ASP A 365 -10.74 12.44 11.84
CA ASP A 365 -11.11 13.01 13.13
C ASP A 365 -9.82 13.41 13.90
N ASN A 366 -9.63 14.71 14.07
CA ASN A 366 -8.45 15.38 14.63
C ASN A 366 -7.12 14.98 13.93
N PRO A 367 -6.82 15.50 12.72
CA PRO A 367 -5.61 15.14 11.97
C PRO A 367 -4.30 15.34 12.73
N ALA A 368 -4.21 16.34 13.61
CA ALA A 368 -3.04 16.58 14.46
C ALA A 368 -2.77 15.45 15.49
N ALA A 369 -3.79 14.69 15.87
CA ALA A 369 -3.71 13.54 16.77
C ALA A 369 -3.89 12.18 16.06
N LEU A 370 -4.29 12.19 14.78
CA LEU A 370 -4.68 11.01 13.99
C LEU A 370 -5.72 10.12 14.70
N SER A 371 -6.62 10.75 15.46
CA SER A 371 -7.43 10.06 16.47
C SER A 371 -8.51 9.16 15.87
N GLY A 372 -9.06 9.52 14.72
CA GLY A 372 -10.03 8.72 13.98
C GLY A 372 -9.93 8.93 12.47
N MET A 373 -10.46 8.00 11.69
CA MET A 373 -10.68 8.13 10.25
C MET A 373 -11.93 7.36 9.82
N ASP A 374 -12.59 7.89 8.79
CA ASP A 374 -13.67 7.24 8.08
C ASP A 374 -13.49 7.54 6.59
N LEU A 375 -12.83 6.61 5.89
CA LEU A 375 -12.34 6.81 4.52
C LEU A 375 -12.84 5.69 3.61
N GLN A 376 -13.46 6.03 2.48
CA GLN A 376 -13.50 5.13 1.33
C GLN A 376 -12.10 5.04 0.75
N VAL A 377 -11.55 3.84 0.59
CA VAL A 377 -10.19 3.62 0.05
C VAL A 377 -10.24 2.57 -1.06
N GLN A 378 -9.70 2.94 -2.21
CA GLN A 378 -9.43 2.05 -3.33
C GLN A 378 -7.91 1.92 -3.52
N LEU A 379 -7.41 0.69 -3.50
CA LEU A 379 -6.01 0.35 -3.72
C LEU A 379 -5.87 -0.45 -5.03
N ARG A 380 -4.78 -0.22 -5.75
CA ARG A 380 -4.38 -0.99 -6.94
C ARG A 380 -2.87 -1.13 -7.00
N ALA A 381 -2.34 -2.35 -7.16
CA ALA A 381 -0.90 -2.58 -7.32
C ALA A 381 -0.60 -3.90 -8.07
N PRO A 382 0.63 -4.12 -8.58
CA PRO A 382 0.99 -5.33 -9.33
C PRO A 382 1.08 -6.59 -8.47
N SER A 383 1.26 -6.46 -7.15
CA SER A 383 1.15 -7.54 -6.17
C SER A 383 0.88 -6.98 -4.77
N MET A 384 0.21 -7.75 -3.90
CA MET A 384 0.02 -7.39 -2.49
C MET A 384 1.35 -7.22 -1.74
N ALA A 385 2.39 -7.99 -2.08
CA ALA A 385 3.75 -7.83 -1.55
C ALA A 385 4.37 -6.44 -1.85
N ASP A 386 3.91 -5.74 -2.89
CA ASP A 386 4.37 -4.38 -3.22
C ASP A 386 3.85 -3.32 -2.22
N LEU A 387 2.94 -3.67 -1.29
CA LEU A 387 2.51 -2.79 -0.19
C LEU A 387 3.50 -2.74 0.99
N PHE A 388 4.38 -3.73 1.14
CA PHE A 388 5.31 -3.83 2.28
C PHE A 388 6.18 -2.58 2.50
N PRO A 389 6.77 -1.93 1.47
CA PRO A 389 7.59 -0.72 1.66
C PRO A 389 6.84 0.51 2.18
N LEU A 390 5.51 0.52 2.06
CA LEU A 390 4.65 1.65 2.46
C LEU A 390 3.93 1.40 3.79
N THR A 391 3.59 0.15 4.08
CA THR A 391 2.69 -0.21 5.18
C THR A 391 3.32 -1.16 6.21
N GLY A 392 4.45 -1.78 5.89
CA GLY A 392 5.03 -2.88 6.67
C GLY A 392 4.27 -4.21 6.54
N LEU A 393 3.14 -4.27 5.83
CA LEU A 393 2.29 -5.47 5.74
C LEU A 393 2.99 -6.61 5.00
N VAL A 394 3.16 -7.75 5.69
CA VAL A 394 3.79 -8.97 5.16
C VAL A 394 2.75 -9.79 4.41
N LEU A 395 2.42 -9.35 3.20
CA LEU A 395 1.48 -10.01 2.30
C LEU A 395 2.23 -10.85 1.24
N PRO A 396 1.61 -11.91 0.69
CA PRO A 396 2.25 -12.78 -0.29
C PRO A 396 2.41 -12.13 -1.66
N ASN A 397 3.23 -12.75 -2.52
CA ASN A 397 3.22 -12.44 -3.95
C ASN A 397 1.87 -12.88 -4.55
N THR A 398 1.37 -12.07 -5.47
CA THR A 398 0.05 -12.22 -6.12
C THR A 398 0.13 -11.69 -7.55
N PRO A 399 -0.80 -12.06 -8.44
CA PRO A 399 -1.10 -11.25 -9.61
C PRO A 399 -1.52 -9.81 -9.24
N PRO A 400 -1.62 -8.89 -10.22
CA PRO A 400 -2.12 -7.54 -9.99
C PRO A 400 -3.51 -7.55 -9.34
N PHE A 401 -3.69 -6.73 -8.32
CA PHE A 401 -4.94 -6.66 -7.56
C PHE A 401 -5.51 -5.24 -7.54
N GLN A 402 -6.83 -5.16 -7.35
CA GLN A 402 -7.55 -3.91 -7.16
C GLN A 402 -8.71 -4.15 -6.19
N VAL A 403 -8.76 -3.42 -5.07
CA VAL A 403 -9.79 -3.54 -4.03
C VAL A 403 -10.33 -2.17 -3.66
N LYS A 404 -11.62 -2.10 -3.32
CA LYS A 404 -12.30 -0.91 -2.76
C LYS A 404 -13.09 -1.31 -1.52
N GLY A 405 -13.02 -0.51 -0.47
CA GLY A 405 -13.67 -0.76 0.83
C GLY A 405 -13.56 0.45 1.74
N ARG A 406 -14.04 0.31 2.98
CA ARG A 406 -14.09 1.41 3.95
C ARG A 406 -13.03 1.21 5.04
N LEU A 407 -12.07 2.12 5.13
CA LEU A 407 -11.06 2.16 6.19
C LEU A 407 -11.60 2.99 7.37
N LEU A 408 -11.77 2.33 8.52
CA LEU A 408 -12.17 2.92 9.79
C LEU A 408 -11.06 2.78 10.84
N GLY A 409 -11.08 3.61 11.89
CA GLY A 409 -10.27 3.42 13.09
C GLY A 409 -9.29 4.56 13.35
N SER A 410 -8.16 4.28 14.00
CA SER A 410 -7.20 5.27 14.50
C SER A 410 -5.78 5.01 13.98
N LEU A 411 -5.05 6.08 13.68
CA LEU A 411 -3.60 6.07 13.36
C LEU A 411 -2.78 6.75 14.46
N ALA A 412 -3.33 6.84 15.68
CA ALA A 412 -2.63 7.34 16.85
C ALA A 412 -1.31 6.57 17.11
N PRO A 413 -0.17 7.26 17.35
CA PRO A 413 1.12 6.62 17.62
C PRO A 413 1.07 5.59 18.76
N ASP A 414 1.76 4.46 18.57
CA ASP A 414 1.78 3.27 19.46
C ASP A 414 0.40 2.65 19.80
N LYS A 415 -0.70 3.14 19.20
CA LYS A 415 -2.10 2.73 19.47
C LYS A 415 -2.96 2.68 18.20
N ALA A 416 -2.33 2.49 17.04
CA ALA A 416 -3.02 2.46 15.77
C ALA A 416 -3.82 1.15 15.62
N VAL A 417 -5.13 1.28 15.45
CA VAL A 417 -6.04 0.15 15.22
C VAL A 417 -6.99 0.57 14.10
N TRP A 418 -6.94 -0.11 12.97
CA TRP A 418 -7.79 0.22 11.82
C TRP A 418 -8.39 -1.02 11.16
N GLU A 419 -9.59 -0.86 10.60
CA GLU A 419 -10.36 -1.90 9.94
C GLU A 419 -10.58 -1.49 8.49
N TYR A 420 -10.09 -2.29 7.53
CA TYR A 420 -10.48 -2.19 6.14
C TYR A 420 -11.67 -3.13 5.92
N ARG A 421 -12.86 -2.55 5.95
CA ARG A 421 -14.15 -3.23 6.02
C ARG A 421 -14.85 -3.35 4.69
N ASP A 422 -15.64 -4.43 4.61
CA ASP A 422 -16.64 -4.68 3.58
C ASP A 422 -16.06 -4.52 2.16
N PHE A 423 -14.78 -4.85 2.01
CA PHE A 423 -14.01 -4.58 0.80
C PHE A 423 -14.34 -5.59 -0.29
N ASN A 424 -14.28 -5.12 -1.54
CA ASN A 424 -14.61 -5.88 -2.73
C ASN A 424 -13.62 -5.54 -3.85
N GLY A 425 -13.24 -6.52 -4.66
CA GLY A 425 -12.23 -6.33 -5.68
C GLY A 425 -11.87 -7.61 -6.44
N ILE A 426 -10.69 -7.58 -7.06
CA ILE A 426 -10.11 -8.67 -7.83
C ILE A 426 -8.63 -8.88 -7.51
N VAL A 427 -8.17 -10.12 -7.68
CA VAL A 427 -6.75 -10.52 -7.67
C VAL A 427 -6.49 -11.33 -8.94
N GLY A 428 -5.72 -10.78 -9.86
CA GLY A 428 -5.61 -11.32 -11.22
C GLY A 428 -6.96 -11.26 -11.92
N ASP A 429 -7.49 -12.42 -12.28
CA ASP A 429 -8.80 -12.56 -12.90
C ASP A 429 -9.81 -13.29 -11.97
N SER A 430 -9.52 -13.35 -10.66
CA SER A 430 -10.35 -13.89 -9.58
C SER A 430 -10.97 -12.77 -8.73
N ASP A 431 -12.15 -12.99 -8.14
CA ASP A 431 -12.74 -12.03 -7.20
C ASP A 431 -12.16 -12.14 -5.78
N LEU A 432 -12.26 -11.06 -5.01
CA LEU A 432 -11.90 -11.05 -3.59
C LEU A 432 -12.80 -10.10 -2.81
N HIS A 433 -13.33 -10.58 -1.69
CA HIS A 433 -14.13 -9.83 -0.73
C HIS A 433 -13.59 -10.05 0.70
N GLY A 434 -13.92 -9.18 1.65
CA GLY A 434 -13.67 -9.48 3.07
C GLY A 434 -13.69 -8.28 4.01
N SER A 435 -13.13 -8.50 5.20
CA SER A 435 -12.76 -7.45 6.15
C SER A 435 -11.49 -7.84 6.92
N VAL A 436 -10.58 -6.89 7.09
CA VAL A 436 -9.32 -7.08 7.85
C VAL A 436 -9.09 -5.95 8.84
N THR A 437 -8.63 -6.32 10.04
CA THR A 437 -8.27 -5.42 11.14
C THR A 437 -6.76 -5.50 11.37
N TYR A 438 -6.09 -4.35 11.40
CA TYR A 438 -4.70 -4.21 11.83
C TYR A 438 -4.65 -3.57 13.22
N THR A 439 -3.79 -4.10 14.08
CA THR A 439 -3.53 -3.60 15.44
C THR A 439 -2.03 -3.43 15.63
N SER A 440 -1.57 -2.20 15.89
CA SER A 440 -0.18 -1.94 16.25
C SER A 440 0.13 -2.47 17.65
N GLY A 441 1.27 -3.13 17.82
CA GLY A 441 1.70 -3.68 19.11
C GLY A 441 3.22 -3.86 19.20
N LYS A 442 3.69 -4.18 20.40
CA LYS A 442 5.05 -4.64 20.68
C LYS A 442 4.95 -6.05 21.30
N PRO A 443 5.80 -7.02 20.92
CA PRO A 443 6.97 -6.89 20.05
C PRO A 443 6.63 -6.69 18.57
N ARG A 444 5.42 -7.04 18.13
CA ARG A 444 4.97 -7.00 16.74
C ARG A 444 3.51 -6.49 16.64
N PRO A 445 3.11 -5.90 15.51
CA PRO A 445 1.70 -5.67 15.19
C PRO A 445 1.03 -6.97 14.72
N LYS A 446 -0.31 -7.02 14.76
CA LYS A 446 -1.13 -8.14 14.24
C LYS A 446 -2.04 -7.68 13.10
N LEU A 447 -2.14 -8.47 12.04
CA LEU A 447 -3.19 -8.38 11.02
C LEU A 447 -4.15 -9.57 11.15
N GLN A 448 -5.46 -9.33 11.24
CA GLN A 448 -6.45 -10.41 11.40
C GLN A 448 -7.73 -10.15 10.59
N GLY A 449 -8.47 -11.19 10.21
CA GLY A 449 -9.69 -11.01 9.43
C GLY A 449 -10.15 -12.23 8.64
N HIS A 450 -11.10 -12.00 7.74
CA HIS A 450 -11.67 -13.02 6.87
C HIS A 450 -11.81 -12.51 5.44
N MET A 451 -11.62 -13.40 4.47
CA MET A 451 -11.68 -13.11 3.04
C MET A 451 -12.40 -14.23 2.30
N THR A 452 -13.11 -13.89 1.23
CA THR A 452 -13.78 -14.87 0.36
C THR A 452 -13.57 -14.55 -1.11
N SER A 453 -13.70 -15.57 -1.96
CA SER A 453 -13.76 -15.48 -3.41
C SER A 453 -14.88 -16.41 -3.89
N LYS A 454 -15.86 -15.89 -4.61
CA LYS A 454 -16.95 -16.71 -5.17
C LYS A 454 -16.47 -17.43 -6.42
N GLN A 455 -15.54 -16.83 -7.17
CA GLN A 455 -14.94 -17.37 -8.38
C GLN A 455 -13.41 -17.27 -8.34
N LEU A 456 -12.78 -18.30 -7.77
CA LEU A 456 -11.34 -18.39 -7.61
C LEU A 456 -10.70 -19.12 -8.79
N ARG A 457 -9.74 -18.52 -9.48
CA ARG A 457 -8.95 -19.20 -10.52
C ARG A 457 -7.68 -19.78 -9.91
N LEU A 458 -7.46 -21.07 -10.12
CA LEU A 458 -6.25 -21.76 -9.66
C LEU A 458 -4.95 -21.14 -10.21
N ALA A 459 -5.02 -20.48 -11.38
CA ALA A 459 -3.90 -19.74 -11.96
C ALA A 459 -3.49 -18.50 -11.14
N ASP A 460 -4.43 -17.84 -10.46
CA ASP A 460 -4.16 -16.63 -9.68
C ASP A 460 -3.62 -16.96 -8.26
N LEU A 461 -3.88 -18.17 -7.76
CA LEU A 461 -3.21 -18.73 -6.58
C LEU A 461 -1.73 -19.07 -6.83
N GLY A 462 -1.32 -19.26 -8.09
CA GLY A 462 0.01 -19.72 -8.46
C GLY A 462 1.15 -18.98 -7.72
N PRO A 463 1.22 -17.63 -7.78
CA PRO A 463 2.28 -16.86 -7.13
C PRO A 463 2.31 -16.96 -5.61
N VAL A 464 1.16 -17.19 -4.97
CA VAL A 464 1.07 -17.43 -3.51
C VAL A 464 1.72 -18.76 -3.14
N LEU A 465 1.67 -19.74 -4.04
CA LEU A 465 2.29 -21.06 -3.92
C LEU A 465 3.70 -21.13 -4.54
N GLY A 466 4.29 -19.99 -4.92
CA GLY A 466 5.62 -19.93 -5.56
C GLY A 466 5.65 -20.42 -7.02
N ALA A 467 4.50 -20.61 -7.67
CA ALA A 467 4.43 -20.93 -9.09
C ALA A 467 4.46 -19.66 -9.96
N PRO A 468 4.97 -19.71 -11.21
CA PRO A 468 5.20 -18.51 -12.01
C PRO A 468 3.93 -17.72 -12.34
N SER A 469 3.93 -16.41 -12.06
CA SER A 469 2.98 -15.51 -12.73
C SER A 469 3.44 -15.30 -14.17
N GLY A 470 2.65 -15.75 -15.15
CA GLY A 470 2.92 -15.54 -16.58
C GLY A 470 2.82 -14.09 -17.07
N LYS A 471 2.97 -13.10 -16.16
CA LYS A 471 2.84 -11.65 -16.37
C LYS A 471 3.96 -10.83 -15.68
N ARG A 472 4.87 -11.41 -14.85
CA ARG A 472 5.93 -10.66 -14.11
C ARG A 472 7.33 -11.25 -14.39
N THR A 473 8.07 -10.62 -15.30
CA THR A 473 9.36 -11.10 -15.86
C THR A 473 10.58 -11.03 -14.91
N GLN A 474 10.39 -10.92 -13.59
CA GLN A 474 11.43 -10.46 -12.65
C GLN A 474 11.45 -11.15 -11.28
N GLU A 475 10.81 -12.32 -11.10
CA GLU A 475 10.99 -13.12 -9.88
C GLU A 475 12.03 -14.23 -10.10
N LYS A 476 13.13 -14.20 -9.33
CA LYS A 476 14.17 -15.23 -9.40
C LYS A 476 13.63 -16.55 -8.86
N GLY A 477 13.66 -17.59 -9.68
CA GLY A 477 13.08 -18.90 -9.35
C GLY A 477 11.65 -19.11 -9.85
N THR A 478 11.16 -18.28 -10.79
CA THR A 478 9.89 -18.52 -11.50
C THR A 478 10.05 -18.91 -12.97
N ASP A 479 11.23 -19.37 -13.38
CA ASP A 479 11.45 -19.89 -14.73
C ASP A 479 10.90 -21.33 -14.87
N LYS A 480 10.32 -21.68 -16.03
CA LYS A 480 9.83 -23.04 -16.27
C LYS A 480 10.99 -24.04 -16.40
N ARG A 481 11.41 -24.63 -15.27
CA ARG A 481 12.40 -25.71 -15.21
C ARG A 481 12.01 -26.87 -16.14
N PRO A 482 12.80 -27.21 -17.18
CA PRO A 482 12.43 -28.25 -18.15
C PRO A 482 12.15 -29.61 -17.49
N GLY A 483 10.98 -30.17 -17.77
CA GLY A 483 10.57 -31.49 -17.27
C GLY A 483 10.08 -31.54 -15.81
N LYS A 484 10.22 -30.45 -15.04
CA LYS A 484 9.81 -30.35 -13.63
C LYS A 484 8.47 -29.59 -13.50
N VAL A 485 7.72 -29.88 -12.43
CA VAL A 485 6.35 -29.41 -12.17
C VAL A 485 6.17 -28.78 -10.78
N LEU A 486 7.03 -29.11 -9.80
CA LEU A 486 6.95 -28.53 -8.46
C LEU A 486 7.38 -27.04 -8.47
N PRO A 487 6.73 -26.16 -7.69
CA PRO A 487 7.17 -24.77 -7.58
C PRO A 487 8.51 -24.63 -6.81
N ASP A 488 9.46 -23.91 -7.39
CA ASP A 488 10.79 -23.68 -6.78
C ASP A 488 11.07 -22.23 -6.36
N ALA A 489 10.16 -21.29 -6.59
CA ALA A 489 10.32 -19.90 -6.13
C ALA A 489 10.37 -19.79 -4.60
N HIS A 490 11.19 -18.86 -4.11
CA HIS A 490 11.55 -18.76 -2.70
C HIS A 490 10.50 -18.00 -1.88
N PHE A 491 10.00 -18.60 -0.80
CA PHE A 491 9.19 -17.92 0.21
C PHE A 491 10.01 -16.87 0.96
N ALA A 492 9.48 -15.65 1.09
CA ALA A 492 10.14 -14.51 1.75
C ALA A 492 10.13 -14.60 3.30
N ALA A 493 10.47 -15.76 3.86
CA ALA A 493 10.34 -16.09 5.28
C ALA A 493 11.15 -15.17 6.22
N ASP A 494 12.24 -14.56 5.75
CA ASP A 494 12.98 -13.52 6.50
C ASP A 494 12.12 -12.32 6.89
N ARG A 495 11.01 -12.04 6.18
CA ARG A 495 10.07 -10.95 6.51
C ARG A 495 9.07 -11.34 7.60
N TRP A 496 8.89 -12.62 7.89
CA TRP A 496 7.87 -13.11 8.85
C TRP A 496 8.12 -12.68 10.30
N GLY A 497 9.29 -12.09 10.61
CA GLY A 497 9.56 -11.50 11.92
C GLY A 497 8.95 -10.11 12.13
N ALA A 498 8.40 -9.48 11.08
CA ALA A 498 7.89 -8.11 11.15
C ALA A 498 6.47 -7.99 11.73
N MET A 499 5.63 -9.03 11.65
CA MET A 499 4.27 -9.03 12.19
C MET A 499 3.70 -10.43 12.38
N ASP A 500 2.67 -10.51 13.23
CA ASP A 500 1.84 -11.71 13.42
C ASP A 500 0.54 -11.58 12.58
N LEU A 501 -0.08 -12.70 12.23
CA LEU A 501 -1.18 -12.74 11.25
C LEU A 501 -2.24 -13.80 11.64
N ASP A 502 -3.51 -13.56 11.33
CA ASP A 502 -4.61 -14.50 11.58
C ASP A 502 -5.75 -14.28 10.55
N LEU A 503 -5.60 -14.86 9.36
CA LEU A 503 -6.51 -14.68 8.23
C LEU A 503 -7.21 -15.99 7.85
N ALA A 504 -8.53 -15.97 7.81
CA ALA A 504 -9.33 -16.99 7.13
C ALA A 504 -9.55 -16.61 5.66
N PHE A 505 -9.42 -17.59 4.75
CA PHE A 505 -9.77 -17.44 3.34
C PHE A 505 -10.63 -18.62 2.86
N ALA A 506 -11.67 -18.35 2.08
CA ALA A 506 -12.46 -19.38 1.40
C ALA A 506 -12.70 -19.03 -0.09
N GLY A 507 -12.46 -20.00 -0.97
CA GLY A 507 -12.77 -19.93 -2.40
C GLY A 507 -13.88 -20.92 -2.74
N GLU A 508 -15.05 -20.42 -3.13
CA GLU A 508 -16.24 -21.24 -3.38
C GLU A 508 -16.11 -22.04 -4.69
N LYS A 509 -16.22 -21.37 -5.84
CA LYS A 509 -16.13 -22.01 -7.17
C LYS A 509 -14.72 -21.88 -7.74
N ILE A 510 -13.95 -22.98 -7.71
CA ILE A 510 -12.62 -23.02 -8.32
C ILE A 510 -12.67 -23.24 -9.84
N ILE A 511 -12.26 -22.24 -10.60
CA ILE A 511 -11.96 -22.33 -12.04
C ILE A 511 -10.55 -22.88 -12.22
N ARG A 512 -10.43 -23.92 -13.05
CA ARG A 512 -9.25 -24.78 -13.20
C ARG A 512 -9.22 -25.45 -14.58
N PRO A 513 -8.06 -25.96 -15.03
CA PRO A 513 -8.02 -26.92 -16.14
C PRO A 513 -8.86 -28.15 -15.82
N GLU A 514 -9.69 -28.61 -16.76
CA GLU A 514 -10.63 -29.73 -16.58
C GLU A 514 -10.00 -31.04 -16.08
N ALA A 515 -8.69 -31.21 -16.28
CA ALA A 515 -7.94 -32.38 -15.81
C ALA A 515 -7.68 -32.38 -14.28
N LEU A 516 -7.93 -31.26 -13.59
CA LEU A 516 -7.77 -31.13 -12.14
C LEU A 516 -9.16 -31.07 -11.47
N PRO A 517 -9.60 -32.13 -10.77
CA PRO A 517 -10.94 -32.20 -10.18
C PRO A 517 -11.06 -31.46 -8.83
N LEU A 518 -10.39 -30.31 -8.69
CA LEU A 518 -10.25 -29.51 -7.44
C LEU A 518 -11.40 -28.50 -7.25
N ASP A 519 -12.28 -28.70 -6.28
CA ASP A 519 -13.30 -27.74 -5.86
C ASP A 519 -13.03 -27.17 -4.44
N HIS A 520 -13.92 -26.29 -3.96
CA HIS A 520 -13.92 -25.56 -2.68
C HIS A 520 -12.61 -25.53 -1.87
N LEU A 521 -11.93 -24.37 -1.84
CA LEU A 521 -10.77 -24.12 -0.99
C LEU A 521 -11.21 -23.45 0.31
N SER A 522 -10.71 -23.92 1.46
CA SER A 522 -10.71 -23.11 2.70
C SER A 522 -9.39 -23.25 3.45
N VAL A 523 -8.90 -22.14 4.01
CA VAL A 523 -7.66 -22.12 4.81
C VAL A 523 -7.78 -21.09 5.94
N ARG A 524 -7.23 -21.42 7.10
CA ARG A 524 -6.86 -20.41 8.10
C ARG A 524 -5.34 -20.35 8.20
N ALA A 525 -4.78 -19.19 7.84
CA ALA A 525 -3.37 -18.89 7.98
C ALA A 525 -3.14 -18.12 9.27
N VAL A 526 -2.33 -18.66 10.18
CA VAL A 526 -1.90 -18.00 11.42
C VAL A 526 -0.39 -17.91 11.44
N LEU A 527 0.15 -16.70 11.55
CA LEU A 527 1.58 -16.43 11.73
C LEU A 527 1.81 -15.95 13.16
N ASP A 528 2.62 -16.65 13.93
CA ASP A 528 3.11 -16.21 15.25
C ASP A 528 4.61 -16.50 15.36
N ASP A 529 5.41 -15.47 15.66
CA ASP A 529 6.88 -15.54 15.76
C ASP A 529 7.57 -16.31 14.62
N ARG A 530 7.23 -15.99 13.37
CA ARG A 530 7.74 -16.67 12.16
C ARG A 530 7.33 -18.15 12.03
N GLN A 531 6.38 -18.65 12.83
CA GLN A 531 5.73 -19.94 12.60
C GLN A 531 4.41 -19.73 11.85
N LEU A 532 4.35 -20.16 10.59
CA LEU A 532 3.13 -20.11 9.79
C LEU A 532 2.38 -21.45 9.89
N HIS A 533 1.21 -21.42 10.49
CA HIS A 533 0.25 -22.52 10.55
C HIS A 533 -0.82 -22.33 9.47
N LEU A 534 -1.05 -23.34 8.64
CA LEU A 534 -2.18 -23.43 7.72
C LEU A 534 -3.08 -24.58 8.21
N THR A 535 -3.97 -24.26 9.15
CA THR A 535 -4.75 -25.23 9.93
C THR A 535 -6.17 -24.72 10.20
N PRO A 536 -7.22 -25.36 9.66
CA PRO A 536 -7.16 -26.37 8.60
C PRO A 536 -6.83 -25.73 7.24
N LEU A 537 -6.20 -26.49 6.35
CA LEU A 537 -6.14 -26.23 4.91
C LEU A 537 -6.91 -27.35 4.20
N ARG A 538 -8.04 -27.02 3.56
CA ARG A 538 -8.97 -27.98 2.96
C ARG A 538 -9.22 -27.72 1.49
N PHE A 539 -9.40 -28.80 0.75
CA PHE A 539 -9.81 -28.80 -0.64
C PHE A 539 -10.92 -29.82 -0.87
N GLY A 540 -11.92 -29.47 -1.68
CA GLY A 540 -12.72 -30.48 -2.39
C GLY A 540 -11.89 -31.07 -3.53
N PHE A 541 -11.92 -32.40 -3.71
CA PHE A 541 -11.18 -33.03 -4.80
C PHE A 541 -11.88 -34.31 -5.25
N ALA A 542 -12.13 -34.46 -6.54
CA ALA A 542 -12.74 -35.66 -7.12
C ALA A 542 -14.01 -36.13 -6.38
N GLN A 543 -14.88 -35.19 -6.00
CA GLN A 543 -16.11 -35.40 -5.21
C GLN A 543 -15.90 -35.98 -3.79
N GLY A 544 -14.66 -36.02 -3.30
CA GLY A 544 -14.32 -36.25 -1.90
C GLY A 544 -13.57 -35.04 -1.32
N ARG A 545 -12.87 -35.26 -0.20
CA ARG A 545 -12.23 -34.20 0.60
C ARG A 545 -10.75 -34.50 0.85
N ILE A 546 -9.94 -33.44 0.85
CA ILE A 546 -8.56 -33.46 1.33
C ILE A 546 -8.45 -32.42 2.45
N ASP A 547 -8.10 -32.86 3.65
CA ASP A 547 -7.77 -31.99 4.78
C ASP A 547 -6.26 -32.06 5.03
N SER A 548 -5.65 -30.92 5.37
CA SER A 548 -4.24 -30.83 5.68
C SER A 548 -3.95 -29.80 6.76
N ASP A 549 -2.92 -30.10 7.55
CA ASP A 549 -2.30 -29.20 8.52
C ASP A 549 -0.85 -28.96 8.11
N VAL A 550 -0.52 -27.70 7.81
CA VAL A 550 0.86 -27.31 7.43
C VAL A 550 1.44 -26.40 8.51
N LEU A 551 2.64 -26.73 8.99
CA LEU A 551 3.45 -25.85 9.83
C LEU A 551 4.76 -25.54 9.12
N LEU A 552 5.05 -24.27 8.90
CA LEU A 552 6.32 -23.77 8.38
C LEU A 552 7.02 -22.92 9.46
N ASP A 553 8.20 -23.34 9.93
CA ASP A 553 8.95 -22.66 11.00
C ASP A 553 10.12 -21.85 10.41
N GLY A 554 9.87 -20.56 10.17
CA GLY A 554 10.83 -19.58 9.64
C GLY A 554 11.87 -19.08 10.65
N ARG A 555 11.91 -19.64 11.86
CA ARG A 555 13.02 -19.41 12.81
C ARG A 555 14.21 -20.31 12.51
N ALA A 556 13.95 -21.47 11.92
CA ALA A 556 14.98 -22.37 11.43
C ALA A 556 15.56 -21.91 10.09
N LYS A 557 16.86 -22.17 9.87
CA LYS A 557 17.53 -21.97 8.57
C LYS A 557 18.26 -23.26 8.16
N PRO A 558 17.91 -23.89 7.02
CA PRO A 558 16.76 -23.58 6.14
C PRO A 558 15.40 -23.72 6.86
N LEU A 559 14.38 -23.08 6.26
CA LEU A 559 12.97 -23.15 6.67
C LEU A 559 12.54 -24.61 6.82
N GLN A 560 11.96 -24.97 7.98
CA GLN A 560 11.43 -26.32 8.23
C GLN A 560 9.94 -26.37 7.92
N VAL A 561 9.48 -27.46 7.31
CA VAL A 561 8.05 -27.74 7.10
C VAL A 561 7.65 -29.06 7.76
N LYS A 562 6.42 -29.10 8.29
CA LYS A 562 5.72 -30.31 8.70
C LYS A 562 4.34 -30.28 8.04
N LEU A 563 3.99 -31.38 7.37
CA LEU A 563 2.71 -31.59 6.71
C LEU A 563 2.05 -32.83 7.31
N LYS A 564 0.79 -32.70 7.70
CA LYS A 564 -0.12 -33.82 7.92
C LYS A 564 -1.33 -33.64 7.02
N GLY A 565 -1.98 -34.74 6.63
CA GLY A 565 -3.28 -34.65 5.96
C GLY A 565 -4.04 -35.97 5.91
N SER A 566 -5.35 -35.87 5.75
CA SER A 566 -6.25 -36.98 5.42
C SER A 566 -6.85 -36.80 4.03
N VAL A 567 -7.18 -37.93 3.43
CA VAL A 567 -7.85 -38.05 2.13
C VAL A 567 -9.08 -38.90 2.36
N GLU A 568 -10.25 -38.41 2.00
CA GLU A 568 -11.53 -39.03 2.37
C GLU A 568 -12.47 -39.07 1.16
N GLY A 569 -12.87 -40.28 0.78
CA GLY A 569 -13.97 -40.53 -0.14
C GLY A 569 -13.75 -40.08 -1.59
N LEU A 570 -12.50 -39.86 -2.05
CA LEU A 570 -12.27 -39.41 -3.44
C LEU A 570 -12.81 -40.46 -4.42
N GLN A 571 -13.65 -40.06 -5.37
CA GLN A 571 -14.26 -40.99 -6.31
C GLN A 571 -13.31 -41.31 -7.47
N LEU A 572 -13.08 -42.61 -7.72
CA LEU A 572 -12.11 -43.08 -8.71
C LEU A 572 -12.41 -42.59 -10.14
N SER A 573 -13.69 -42.51 -10.50
CA SER A 573 -14.17 -41.95 -11.77
C SER A 573 -13.96 -40.44 -11.92
N ALA A 574 -13.92 -39.71 -10.79
CA ALA A 574 -13.72 -38.27 -10.76
C ALA A 574 -12.23 -37.86 -10.66
N LEU A 575 -11.32 -38.78 -10.31
CA LEU A 575 -9.87 -38.54 -10.30
C LEU A 575 -9.28 -38.33 -11.71
N PHE A 576 -9.85 -38.99 -12.73
CA PHE A 576 -9.31 -39.02 -14.10
C PHE A 576 -10.38 -38.65 -15.15
N PRO A 577 -11.02 -37.46 -15.07
CA PRO A 577 -12.23 -37.14 -15.84
C PRO A 577 -12.05 -37.14 -17.37
N LYS A 578 -10.79 -37.03 -17.85
CA LYS A 578 -10.44 -37.10 -19.28
C LYS A 578 -10.20 -38.50 -19.82
N VAL A 579 -10.13 -39.53 -18.96
CA VAL A 579 -9.94 -40.92 -19.37
C VAL A 579 -11.30 -41.61 -19.40
N GLU A 580 -11.82 -41.87 -20.59
CA GLU A 580 -13.18 -42.41 -20.77
C GLU A 580 -13.39 -43.76 -20.06
N LEU A 581 -12.39 -44.63 -20.12
CA LEU A 581 -12.36 -45.92 -19.42
C LEU A 581 -12.50 -45.77 -17.89
N MET A 582 -12.00 -44.66 -17.31
CA MET A 582 -12.11 -44.40 -15.87
C MET A 582 -13.50 -43.91 -15.46
N LYS A 583 -14.33 -43.40 -16.39
CA LYS A 583 -15.72 -43.02 -16.08
C LYS A 583 -16.58 -44.23 -15.66
N LYS A 584 -16.24 -45.43 -16.14
CA LYS A 584 -16.83 -46.72 -15.74
C LYS A 584 -16.24 -47.29 -14.43
N SER A 585 -15.20 -46.68 -13.86
CA SER A 585 -14.48 -47.25 -12.70
C SER A 585 -15.01 -46.70 -11.38
N PHE A 586 -15.63 -47.56 -10.58
CA PHE A 586 -16.19 -47.21 -9.27
C PHE A 586 -15.23 -47.53 -8.12
N GLY A 587 -15.34 -46.78 -7.03
CA GLY A 587 -14.54 -46.96 -5.81
C GLY A 587 -14.27 -45.65 -5.11
N ARG A 588 -14.06 -45.72 -3.79
CA ARG A 588 -13.65 -44.58 -2.96
C ARG A 588 -12.21 -44.77 -2.49
N LEU A 589 -11.39 -43.75 -2.73
CA LEU A 589 -10.01 -43.67 -2.25
C LEU A 589 -9.99 -42.87 -0.95
N ASP A 590 -9.52 -43.51 0.11
CA ASP A 590 -9.27 -42.97 1.43
C ASP A 590 -7.75 -43.00 1.72
N GLY A 591 -7.25 -42.24 2.70
CA GLY A 591 -5.84 -42.28 3.07
C GLY A 591 -5.36 -41.21 4.05
N SER A 592 -4.06 -41.22 4.36
CA SER A 592 -3.39 -40.15 5.10
C SER A 592 -1.91 -39.97 4.67
N LEU A 593 -1.39 -38.79 4.96
CA LEU A 593 -0.07 -38.29 4.56
C LEU A 593 0.62 -37.67 5.78
N GLN A 594 1.89 -37.99 6.02
CA GLN A 594 2.72 -37.26 6.98
C GLN A 594 4.14 -37.10 6.45
N LEU A 595 4.56 -35.85 6.26
CA LEU A 595 5.91 -35.49 5.81
C LEU A 595 6.52 -34.41 6.71
N ALA A 596 7.84 -34.44 6.87
CA ALA A 596 8.62 -33.32 7.40
C ALA A 596 9.81 -33.07 6.47
N GLY A 597 10.13 -31.81 6.17
CA GLY A 597 11.15 -31.45 5.18
C GLY A 597 11.79 -30.10 5.44
N ARG A 598 12.76 -29.71 4.61
CA ARG A 598 13.57 -28.50 4.78
C ARG A 598 13.80 -27.76 3.47
N GLY A 599 13.26 -26.56 3.34
CA GLY A 599 13.44 -25.78 2.12
C GLY A 599 12.66 -24.47 2.16
N ASP A 600 13.19 -23.49 1.43
CA ASP A 600 12.59 -22.19 1.17
C ASP A 600 11.64 -22.19 -0.05
N SER A 601 11.42 -23.34 -0.70
CA SER A 601 10.42 -23.52 -1.77
C SER A 601 9.86 -24.95 -1.79
N ILE A 602 8.69 -25.16 -2.41
CA ILE A 602 7.96 -26.44 -2.39
C ILE A 602 8.81 -27.59 -2.95
N ALA A 603 9.51 -27.36 -4.07
CA ALA A 603 10.43 -28.34 -4.63
C ALA A 603 11.52 -28.76 -3.64
N ARG A 604 12.14 -27.81 -2.91
CA ARG A 604 13.19 -28.09 -1.92
C ARG A 604 12.66 -28.76 -0.64
N MET A 605 11.47 -28.37 -0.20
CA MET A 605 10.76 -28.98 0.92
C MET A 605 10.49 -30.46 0.67
N LEU A 606 10.06 -30.83 -0.55
CA LEU A 606 9.79 -32.21 -0.94
C LEU A 606 11.08 -33.00 -1.25
N ALA A 607 12.08 -32.37 -1.90
CA ALA A 607 13.40 -32.94 -2.17
C ALA A 607 14.19 -33.37 -0.93
N SER A 608 13.82 -32.88 0.26
CA SER A 608 14.46 -33.18 1.55
C SER A 608 13.49 -33.78 2.56
N SER A 609 12.36 -34.34 2.08
CA SER A 609 11.30 -34.83 2.95
C SER A 609 11.52 -36.25 3.47
N ASP A 610 11.19 -36.44 4.74
CA ASP A 610 11.07 -37.72 5.43
C ASP A 610 9.61 -37.98 5.81
N GLY A 611 9.18 -39.24 5.83
CA GLY A 611 7.87 -39.65 6.32
C GLY A 611 7.22 -40.74 5.47
N GLY A 612 5.98 -40.52 5.06
CA GLY A 612 5.24 -41.45 4.21
C GLY A 612 3.82 -41.00 3.87
N ALA A 613 3.16 -41.81 3.06
CA ALA A 613 1.73 -41.67 2.76
C ALA A 613 1.12 -43.04 2.54
N ARG A 614 -0.10 -43.25 3.06
CA ARG A 614 -0.88 -44.47 2.89
C ARG A 614 -2.22 -44.14 2.25
N LEU A 615 -2.43 -44.61 1.03
CA LEU A 615 -3.70 -44.56 0.31
C LEU A 615 -4.28 -45.97 0.18
N TYR A 616 -5.60 -46.09 0.15
CA TYR A 616 -6.29 -47.36 -0.05
C TYR A 616 -7.65 -47.16 -0.73
N ILE A 617 -8.10 -48.19 -1.46
CA ILE A 617 -9.41 -48.24 -2.11
C ILE A 617 -10.09 -49.53 -1.66
N ARG A 618 -11.31 -49.42 -1.13
CA ARG A 618 -12.15 -50.55 -0.71
C ARG A 618 -13.29 -50.75 -1.70
N ASN A 619 -13.56 -52.01 -2.08
CA ASN A 619 -14.74 -52.43 -2.85
C ASN A 619 -15.06 -51.52 -4.06
N GLY A 620 -14.19 -51.57 -5.05
CA GLY A 620 -14.35 -50.86 -6.33
C GLY A 620 -14.63 -51.80 -7.50
N THR A 621 -14.85 -51.23 -8.68
CA THR A 621 -14.87 -51.96 -9.96
C THR A 621 -14.11 -51.20 -11.03
N PHE A 622 -13.54 -51.93 -11.99
CA PHE A 622 -12.86 -51.38 -13.15
C PHE A 622 -13.54 -51.85 -14.44
N SER A 623 -13.55 -50.97 -15.44
CA SER A 623 -13.77 -51.35 -16.84
C SER A 623 -12.80 -52.48 -17.23
N LYS A 624 -13.33 -53.61 -17.73
CA LYS A 624 -12.50 -54.72 -18.22
C LYS A 624 -11.67 -54.29 -19.43
N GLU A 625 -12.20 -53.41 -20.28
CA GLU A 625 -11.50 -52.84 -21.43
C GLU A 625 -10.18 -52.14 -21.03
N MET A 626 -10.13 -51.56 -19.82
CA MET A 626 -8.91 -50.96 -19.26
C MET A 626 -7.84 -52.00 -18.91
N LEU A 627 -8.24 -53.18 -18.44
CA LEU A 627 -7.33 -54.28 -18.09
C LEU A 627 -6.85 -55.03 -19.33
N ASP A 628 -7.72 -55.22 -20.33
CA ASP A 628 -7.34 -55.76 -21.64
C ASP A 628 -6.34 -54.84 -22.37
N LEU A 629 -6.52 -53.51 -22.26
CA LEU A 629 -5.54 -52.53 -22.75
C LEU A 629 -4.22 -52.57 -21.99
N ALA A 630 -4.23 -52.84 -20.68
CA ALA A 630 -3.00 -53.04 -19.90
C ALA A 630 -2.29 -54.36 -20.23
N ALA A 631 -3.03 -55.39 -20.69
CA ALA A 631 -2.50 -56.69 -21.10
C ALA A 631 -1.85 -56.70 -22.49
N LEU A 632 -2.06 -55.63 -23.29
CA LEU A 632 -1.42 -55.37 -24.60
C LEU A 632 -1.36 -56.58 -25.56
N ASN A 633 -2.48 -57.28 -25.70
CA ASN A 633 -2.61 -58.44 -26.57
C ASN A 633 -3.24 -58.03 -27.92
N LEU A 634 -2.42 -57.88 -28.97
CA LEU A 634 -2.83 -57.45 -30.32
C LEU A 634 -3.69 -58.49 -31.10
N GLY A 635 -4.26 -59.49 -30.42
CA GLY A 635 -4.99 -60.61 -31.01
C GLY A 635 -6.48 -60.73 -30.65
N SER A 636 -6.99 -60.02 -29.64
CA SER A 636 -8.34 -60.25 -29.07
C SER A 636 -9.44 -59.29 -29.59
N VAL A 637 -9.10 -58.28 -30.39
CA VAL A 637 -10.03 -57.24 -30.90
C VAL A 637 -11.23 -57.81 -31.68
N VAL A 638 -11.13 -59.06 -32.16
CA VAL A 638 -12.21 -59.76 -32.88
C VAL A 638 -13.28 -60.36 -31.95
N VAL A 639 -12.97 -60.64 -30.68
CA VAL A 639 -13.85 -61.42 -29.78
C VAL A 639 -14.92 -60.56 -29.09
N ALA A 640 -14.61 -59.30 -28.78
CA ALA A 640 -15.55 -58.37 -28.12
C ALA A 640 -16.85 -58.14 -28.91
N LYS A 641 -16.86 -58.44 -30.22
CA LYS A 641 -18.03 -58.33 -31.10
C LYS A 641 -18.98 -59.54 -31.09
N LEU A 642 -18.66 -60.58 -30.31
CA LEU A 642 -19.43 -61.83 -30.24
C LEU A 642 -19.93 -62.20 -28.85
N PHE A 643 -19.38 -61.59 -27.78
CA PHE A 643 -19.80 -61.85 -26.40
C PHE A 643 -19.80 -60.56 -25.56
N GLY A 644 -21.00 -60.12 -25.14
CA GLY A 644 -21.32 -59.17 -24.05
C GLY A 644 -20.38 -57.98 -23.78
N GLU A 645 -20.77 -56.76 -24.18
CA GLU A 645 -19.98 -55.52 -24.00
C GLU A 645 -19.87 -54.98 -22.54
N ASN A 646 -20.33 -55.72 -21.52
CA ASN A 646 -20.41 -55.24 -20.13
C ASN A 646 -19.95 -56.30 -19.11
N GLU A 647 -18.65 -56.43 -18.92
CA GLU A 647 -18.06 -57.11 -17.75
C GLU A 647 -17.22 -56.10 -16.93
N GLU A 648 -17.45 -56.07 -15.62
CA GLU A 648 -16.70 -55.23 -14.67
C GLU A 648 -15.78 -56.12 -13.82
N VAL A 649 -14.50 -55.77 -13.73
CA VAL A 649 -13.55 -56.49 -12.85
C VAL A 649 -13.55 -55.86 -11.47
N ARG A 650 -13.97 -56.64 -10.46
CA ARG A 650 -14.10 -56.18 -9.08
C ARG A 650 -12.74 -56.04 -8.40
N LEU A 651 -12.51 -54.86 -7.81
CA LEU A 651 -11.39 -54.53 -6.94
C LEU A 651 -11.78 -54.80 -5.48
N ARG A 652 -11.17 -55.80 -4.85
CA ARG A 652 -11.40 -56.10 -3.43
C ARG A 652 -10.72 -55.05 -2.55
N CYS A 653 -9.42 -54.87 -2.75
CA CYS A 653 -8.66 -53.80 -2.11
C CYS A 653 -7.49 -53.33 -2.98
N ALA A 654 -7.24 -52.02 -2.98
CA ALA A 654 -5.96 -51.42 -3.38
C ALA A 654 -5.28 -50.83 -2.14
N VAL A 655 -3.96 -50.94 -2.04
CA VAL A 655 -3.15 -50.29 -0.99
C VAL A 655 -1.91 -49.69 -1.64
N ALA A 656 -1.56 -48.46 -1.28
CA ALA A 656 -0.29 -47.82 -1.59
C ALA A 656 0.31 -47.21 -0.32
N ASP A 657 1.31 -47.86 0.26
CA ASP A 657 1.99 -47.40 1.48
C ASP A 657 3.44 -46.99 1.17
N TRP A 658 3.62 -45.73 0.76
CA TRP A 658 4.91 -45.15 0.42
C TRP A 658 5.66 -44.71 1.68
N ARG A 659 6.94 -45.09 1.80
CA ARG A 659 7.88 -44.43 2.73
C ARG A 659 8.67 -43.40 1.97
N VAL A 660 8.84 -42.20 2.52
CA VAL A 660 9.70 -41.16 1.96
C VAL A 660 10.90 -40.97 2.89
N LYS A 661 12.09 -40.89 2.32
CA LYS A 661 13.32 -40.56 3.04
C LYS A 661 14.23 -39.73 2.13
N ASP A 662 14.72 -38.60 2.64
CA ASP A 662 15.62 -37.69 1.92
C ASP A 662 15.10 -37.38 0.49
N GLY A 663 13.77 -37.18 0.36
CA GLY A 663 13.09 -36.93 -0.92
C GLY A 663 12.84 -38.16 -1.82
N MET A 664 13.37 -39.33 -1.50
CA MET A 664 13.11 -40.58 -2.23
C MET A 664 11.91 -41.32 -1.64
N ALA A 665 10.89 -41.60 -2.45
CA ALA A 665 9.72 -42.39 -2.07
C ALA A 665 9.78 -43.83 -2.60
N ASP A 666 9.67 -44.81 -1.71
CA ASP A 666 9.69 -46.24 -2.01
C ASP A 666 8.27 -46.80 -2.24
N ALA A 667 8.03 -47.38 -3.42
CA ALA A 667 6.78 -48.00 -3.83
C ALA A 667 6.67 -49.52 -3.54
N ASN A 668 7.63 -50.15 -2.86
CA ASN A 668 7.66 -51.61 -2.60
C ASN A 668 6.47 -52.18 -1.77
N ARG A 669 5.53 -51.34 -1.32
CA ARG A 669 4.30 -51.73 -0.61
C ARG A 669 3.04 -51.15 -1.29
N VAL A 670 3.03 -51.19 -2.62
CA VAL A 670 1.87 -50.84 -3.46
C VAL A 670 1.30 -52.11 -4.10
N ARG A 671 0.04 -52.42 -3.83
CA ARG A 671 -0.66 -53.63 -4.31
C ARG A 671 -2.10 -53.37 -4.74
N LEU A 672 -2.52 -54.09 -5.77
CA LEU A 672 -3.90 -54.24 -6.21
C LEU A 672 -4.34 -55.70 -6.02
N ASN A 673 -5.56 -55.93 -5.54
CA ASN A 673 -6.15 -57.26 -5.40
C ASN A 673 -7.55 -57.29 -6.04
N THR A 674 -7.66 -57.88 -7.23
CA THR A 674 -8.94 -58.10 -7.93
C THR A 674 -9.40 -59.55 -7.76
N GLU A 675 -10.55 -59.90 -8.34
CA GLU A 675 -11.01 -61.30 -8.36
C GLU A 675 -10.17 -62.21 -9.28
N GLU A 676 -9.41 -61.62 -10.21
CA GLU A 676 -8.64 -62.35 -11.23
C GLU A 676 -7.12 -62.35 -10.98
N ALA A 677 -6.58 -61.31 -10.35
CA ALA A 677 -5.14 -61.10 -10.21
C ALA A 677 -4.75 -60.24 -8.98
N ILE A 678 -3.53 -60.49 -8.49
CA ILE A 678 -2.81 -59.57 -7.62
C ILE A 678 -1.78 -58.82 -8.47
N VAL A 679 -1.70 -57.49 -8.33
CA VAL A 679 -0.68 -56.68 -9.02
C VAL A 679 0.21 -56.02 -7.99
N ASP A 680 1.50 -56.39 -7.96
CA ASP A 680 2.51 -55.64 -7.18
C ASP A 680 3.06 -54.49 -8.04
N VAL A 681 3.16 -53.29 -7.47
CA VAL A 681 3.97 -52.20 -8.03
C VAL A 681 5.21 -52.05 -7.15
N THR A 682 6.37 -51.81 -7.78
CA THR A 682 7.67 -51.69 -7.09
C THR A 682 8.53 -50.66 -7.80
N GLY A 683 9.45 -50.01 -7.09
CA GLY A 683 10.36 -49.01 -7.65
C GLY A 683 10.45 -47.75 -6.80
N LEU A 684 11.09 -46.73 -7.34
CA LEU A 684 11.38 -45.47 -6.66
C LEU A 684 10.77 -44.27 -7.39
N VAL A 685 10.45 -43.25 -6.62
CA VAL A 685 10.04 -41.92 -7.08
C VAL A 685 10.92 -40.88 -6.36
N ASP A 686 11.56 -40.00 -7.12
CA ASP A 686 12.43 -38.94 -6.60
C ASP A 686 11.66 -37.61 -6.62
N LEU A 687 11.49 -36.99 -5.45
CA LEU A 687 10.75 -35.73 -5.30
C LEU A 687 11.61 -34.48 -5.56
N GLY A 688 12.93 -34.58 -5.62
CA GLY A 688 13.84 -33.46 -5.90
C GLY A 688 14.24 -33.36 -7.37
N ASP A 689 14.49 -34.51 -8.00
CA ASP A 689 14.64 -34.61 -9.45
C ASP A 689 13.33 -34.80 -10.20
N GLU A 690 12.23 -35.02 -9.47
CA GLU A 690 10.87 -35.08 -10.02
C GLU A 690 10.78 -36.18 -11.09
N THR A 691 11.35 -37.34 -10.77
CA THR A 691 11.40 -38.52 -11.63
C THR A 691 10.77 -39.75 -10.99
N MET A 692 10.35 -40.70 -11.81
CA MET A 692 9.85 -41.99 -11.37
C MET A 692 10.45 -43.13 -12.20
N SER A 693 10.65 -44.28 -11.56
CA SER A 693 10.93 -45.55 -12.22
C SER A 693 10.18 -46.68 -11.51
N LEU A 694 8.89 -46.77 -11.81
CA LEU A 694 7.99 -47.80 -11.30
C LEU A 694 7.92 -48.99 -12.26
N ARG A 695 7.72 -50.18 -11.71
CA ARG A 695 7.55 -51.45 -12.42
C ARG A 695 6.34 -52.19 -11.85
N ILE A 696 5.40 -52.52 -12.72
CA ILE A 696 4.10 -53.13 -12.42
C ILE A 696 4.20 -54.61 -12.81
N ARG A 697 3.94 -55.52 -11.86
CA ARG A 697 4.03 -56.98 -12.06
C ARG A 697 2.68 -57.65 -11.77
N PRO A 698 1.90 -58.02 -12.79
CA PRO A 698 0.68 -58.80 -12.59
C PRO A 698 0.99 -60.26 -12.24
N LYS A 699 0.28 -60.78 -11.24
CA LYS A 699 0.27 -62.19 -10.81
C LYS A 699 -1.18 -62.69 -10.91
N SER A 700 -1.50 -63.38 -12.01
CA SER A 700 -2.81 -64.01 -12.20
C SER A 700 -3.07 -65.07 -11.12
N LEU A 701 -4.31 -65.13 -10.63
CA LEU A 701 -4.77 -66.13 -9.66
C LEU A 701 -5.29 -67.41 -10.33
N GLU A 702 -5.83 -67.31 -11.56
CA GLU A 702 -6.29 -68.47 -12.34
C GLU A 702 -5.45 -68.75 -13.59
N TRP A 703 -5.35 -70.03 -13.96
CA TRP A 703 -4.72 -70.52 -15.20
C TRP A 703 -5.71 -70.57 -16.36
N LYS A 704 -5.84 -69.47 -17.11
CA LYS A 704 -6.51 -69.46 -18.41
C LYS A 704 -5.58 -68.86 -19.48
N PHE A 705 -5.52 -69.55 -20.62
CA PHE A 705 -4.46 -69.53 -21.62
C PHE A 705 -4.17 -68.14 -22.22
N LEU A 706 -2.90 -67.89 -22.60
CA LEU A 706 -2.41 -66.79 -23.46
C LEU A 706 -2.35 -65.34 -22.92
N SER A 707 -2.52 -65.09 -21.60
CA SER A 707 -2.25 -63.75 -21.05
C SER A 707 -0.73 -63.48 -20.85
N LEU A 708 -0.27 -62.33 -21.35
CA LEU A 708 1.13 -61.89 -21.25
C LEU A 708 1.45 -61.42 -19.83
N ARG A 709 2.27 -62.18 -19.10
CA ARG A 709 2.80 -61.81 -17.76
C ARG A 709 3.88 -60.73 -17.81
N THR A 710 3.95 -59.95 -18.89
CA THR A 710 5.06 -59.03 -19.17
C THR A 710 4.97 -57.83 -18.24
N PRO A 711 6.03 -57.48 -17.48
CA PRO A 711 5.98 -56.33 -16.60
C PRO A 711 5.81 -55.03 -17.40
N LEU A 712 4.94 -54.16 -16.90
CA LEU A 712 4.85 -52.79 -17.39
C LEU A 712 5.79 -51.90 -16.59
N TYR A 713 6.21 -50.77 -17.15
CA TYR A 713 6.97 -49.74 -16.47
C TYR A 713 6.33 -48.37 -16.62
N VAL A 714 6.59 -47.49 -15.65
CA VAL A 714 6.37 -46.05 -15.75
C VAL A 714 7.68 -45.36 -15.42
N ARG A 715 8.28 -44.68 -16.41
CA ARG A 715 9.62 -44.08 -16.31
C ARG A 715 9.65 -42.66 -16.86
N GLY A 716 10.44 -41.77 -16.25
CA GLY A 716 10.66 -40.40 -16.73
C GLY A 716 10.36 -39.34 -15.68
N THR A 717 10.20 -38.08 -16.10
CA THR A 717 9.88 -36.97 -15.19
C THR A 717 8.38 -36.86 -14.93
N PHE A 718 7.99 -36.16 -13.86
CA PHE A 718 6.59 -35.91 -13.50
C PHE A 718 5.81 -35.18 -14.60
N ALA A 719 6.46 -34.31 -15.38
CA ALA A 719 5.84 -33.66 -16.53
C ALA A 719 5.59 -34.59 -17.74
N HIS A 720 6.39 -35.67 -17.87
CA HIS A 720 6.38 -36.55 -19.04
C HIS A 720 6.61 -38.04 -18.66
N PRO A 721 5.70 -38.66 -17.89
CA PRO A 721 5.80 -40.07 -17.53
C PRO A 721 5.58 -40.95 -18.78
N LYS A 722 6.56 -41.80 -19.10
CA LYS A 722 6.49 -42.77 -20.20
C LYS A 722 6.04 -44.12 -19.64
N VAL A 723 4.83 -44.53 -20.00
CA VAL A 723 4.33 -45.89 -19.77
C VAL A 723 4.79 -46.80 -20.92
N GLY A 724 5.16 -48.04 -20.62
CA GLY A 724 5.52 -49.02 -21.65
C GLY A 724 5.61 -50.45 -21.12
N VAL A 725 5.69 -51.41 -22.06
CA VAL A 725 5.96 -52.82 -21.79
C VAL A 725 7.47 -53.04 -21.78
N GLU A 726 7.99 -53.81 -20.84
CA GLU A 726 9.41 -54.18 -20.89
C GLU A 726 9.69 -55.16 -22.05
N PRO A 727 10.66 -54.87 -22.95
CA PRO A 727 10.98 -55.75 -24.08
C PRO A 727 11.78 -56.98 -23.63
N GLY A 728 11.11 -57.93 -22.99
CA GLY A 728 11.68 -59.20 -22.50
C GLY A 728 10.65 -59.98 -21.68
N PRO A 729 10.55 -61.31 -21.83
CA PRO A 729 11.71 -62.21 -21.65
C PRO A 729 12.41 -62.73 -22.91
N LEU A 730 12.00 -62.29 -24.11
CA LEU A 730 12.44 -62.87 -25.40
C LEU A 730 13.90 -62.57 -25.81
N LEU A 731 14.66 -61.80 -25.02
CA LEU A 731 16.11 -61.65 -25.20
C LEU A 731 16.86 -61.94 -23.88
N LEU A 732 17.59 -63.05 -23.91
CA LEU A 732 18.73 -63.43 -23.06
C LEU A 732 18.67 -63.16 -21.54
N ARG A 733 18.70 -64.27 -20.78
CA ARG A 733 19.25 -64.27 -19.41
C ARG A 733 20.77 -64.03 -19.47
N ALA A 734 21.18 -62.78 -19.54
CA ALA A 734 22.56 -62.33 -19.33
C ALA A 734 22.64 -61.52 -18.02
N GLY A 735 23.68 -61.76 -17.21
CA GLY A 735 23.73 -61.28 -15.82
C GLY A 735 24.26 -59.86 -15.66
N ALA A 736 23.56 -59.04 -14.89
CA ALA A 736 24.09 -57.82 -14.26
C ALA A 736 23.30 -57.50 -12.98
N ALA A 737 23.75 -58.03 -11.83
CA ALA A 737 23.16 -57.71 -10.53
C ALA A 737 23.85 -56.49 -9.92
N VAL A 738 23.38 -55.28 -10.26
CA VAL A 738 23.83 -54.03 -9.61
C VAL A 738 23.12 -53.91 -8.26
N ALA A 739 23.79 -54.37 -7.20
CA ALA A 739 23.30 -54.22 -5.84
C ALA A 739 23.45 -52.77 -5.36
N ALA A 740 22.35 -52.04 -5.24
CA ALA A 740 22.33 -50.72 -4.59
C ALA A 740 22.49 -50.91 -3.07
N ALA A 741 23.71 -50.70 -2.57
CA ALA A 741 24.02 -50.78 -1.15
C ALA A 741 23.96 -49.40 -0.47
N ALA A 742 23.78 -49.40 0.85
CA ALA A 742 23.86 -48.26 1.77
C ALA A 742 22.73 -47.19 1.71
N ILE A 743 21.51 -47.59 2.10
CA ILE A 743 20.70 -46.73 2.99
C ILE A 743 20.72 -47.37 4.37
N ALA A 744 21.56 -46.86 5.27
CA ALA A 744 21.55 -47.27 6.67
C ALA A 744 20.33 -46.66 7.39
N PRO A 745 19.65 -47.40 8.29
CA PRO A 745 18.49 -46.89 8.99
C PRO A 745 18.90 -45.90 10.10
N ALA A 746 19.12 -44.64 9.72
CA ALA A 746 19.02 -43.52 10.65
C ALA A 746 17.54 -43.41 11.11
N ALA A 747 17.22 -44.18 12.15
CA ALA A 747 15.89 -44.38 12.69
C ALA A 747 15.46 -43.18 13.55
N LEU A 748 15.09 -42.08 12.87
CA LEU A 748 14.13 -41.15 13.46
C LEU A 748 12.83 -41.93 13.75
N ALA A 749 12.24 -41.69 14.92
CA ALA A 749 11.04 -42.40 15.36
C ALA A 749 9.83 -41.99 14.51
N LEU A 750 9.64 -42.67 13.38
CA LEU A 750 8.44 -42.56 12.56
C LEU A 750 7.24 -43.08 13.35
N VAL A 751 6.38 -42.16 13.78
CA VAL A 751 5.03 -42.50 14.26
C VAL A 751 4.35 -43.31 13.14
N PRO A 752 3.76 -44.49 13.43
CA PRO A 752 3.04 -45.24 12.40
C PRO A 752 1.91 -44.39 11.84
N ILE A 753 1.87 -44.25 10.51
CA ILE A 753 0.83 -43.53 9.80
C ILE A 753 -0.45 -44.37 9.86
N THR A 754 -1.27 -44.11 10.88
CA THR A 754 -2.59 -44.71 11.04
C THR A 754 -3.58 -44.09 10.06
N VAL A 755 -4.58 -44.87 9.66
CA VAL A 755 -5.68 -44.40 8.81
C VAL A 755 -6.98 -44.94 9.39
N PRO A 756 -7.96 -44.09 9.74
CA PRO A 756 -9.20 -44.53 10.39
C PRO A 756 -9.95 -45.59 9.56
N GLY A 757 -10.23 -46.76 10.15
CA GLY A 757 -10.98 -47.82 9.49
C GLY A 757 -10.24 -48.53 8.34
N ALA A 758 -8.91 -48.46 8.28
CA ALA A 758 -8.08 -49.26 7.37
C ALA A 758 -7.61 -50.59 8.00
N GLU A 759 -7.56 -50.67 9.33
CA GLU A 759 -7.07 -51.82 10.08
C GLU A 759 -8.20 -52.83 10.39
N ASP A 760 -9.46 -52.37 10.41
CA ASP A 760 -10.66 -53.19 10.61
C ASP A 760 -11.14 -53.93 9.35
N ASP A 761 -10.60 -53.61 8.17
CA ASP A 761 -11.00 -54.22 6.90
C ASP A 761 -10.25 -55.55 6.66
N ALA A 762 -10.94 -56.67 6.86
CA ALA A 762 -10.39 -58.02 6.71
C ALA A 762 -9.85 -58.35 5.29
N SER A 763 -10.25 -57.60 4.26
CA SER A 763 -9.75 -57.77 2.88
C SER A 763 -8.47 -56.97 2.62
N CYS A 764 -8.37 -55.76 3.18
CA CYS A 764 -7.16 -54.94 3.10
C CYS A 764 -6.06 -55.38 4.09
N ALA A 765 -6.43 -55.89 5.27
CA ALA A 765 -5.50 -56.37 6.29
C ALA A 765 -4.51 -57.43 5.76
N GLN A 766 -4.97 -58.31 4.85
CA GLN A 766 -4.12 -59.32 4.20
C GLN A 766 -3.03 -58.72 3.30
N LEU A 767 -3.25 -57.53 2.73
CA LEU A 767 -2.25 -56.82 1.92
C LEU A 767 -1.27 -56.00 2.78
N LEU A 768 -1.73 -55.55 3.95
CA LEU A 768 -0.97 -54.75 4.92
C LEU A 768 -0.03 -55.58 5.81
N ALA A 769 -0.27 -56.89 5.94
CA ALA A 769 0.57 -57.79 6.72
C ALA A 769 2.05 -57.76 6.25
N PRO A 770 3.03 -57.67 7.18
CA PRO A 770 4.44 -57.76 6.83
C PRO A 770 4.74 -59.16 6.26
N GLN A 771 5.57 -59.22 5.20
CA GLN A 771 5.97 -60.52 4.66
C GLN A 771 6.84 -61.26 5.67
N GLY A 772 6.31 -62.35 6.21
CA GLY A 772 7.12 -63.40 6.82
C GLY A 772 8.03 -63.99 5.74
N GLY A 773 9.35 -63.87 5.93
CA GLY A 773 10.33 -64.41 5.00
C GLY A 773 10.27 -65.95 4.92
N LYS A 774 10.55 -66.45 3.72
CA LYS A 774 10.94 -67.84 3.45
C LYS A 774 12.27 -67.81 2.71
#